data_AF-A0A819Z9V7-F1
#
_entry.id   AF-A0A819Z9V7-F1
#
_cell.length_a   1.000
_cell.length_b   1.000
_cell.length_c   1.000
_cell.angle_alpha   90.00
_cell.angle_beta   90.00
_cell.angle_gamma   90.00
#
_symmetry.space_group_name_H-M   'P 1'
#
loop_
_entity.id
_entity.type
_entity.pdbx_description
1 polymer ?
#
loop_
_entity_poly.entity_id
_entity_poly.type
_entity_poly.pdbx_seq_one_letter_code
_entity_poly.pdbx_strand_id
1 'polypeptide(L)'
;MSYGAGITQDHGSAIGNTFRDPLVFFDPDLTSGNTQATDFDFDDLTLPSQQSHLPLTDINTSQQHNSIFQSDDFNLGINNNNHTIQQRDLPFEDEEEGFYEKDLPKHACAYCGIHDPDAVVMCNQTRKWFCNGRGNTSGSHIVNHLVRAKCKEVTLHKDGPLGETQLECYNCGCRNAFLLGFIPAKADSVVVLLCRQPCASQSALKDMNWDPSQWQPLIQDRCFLTWLVKIPSEQEQLRARQITAQMINRLEELWKENADATITDLDKPGIDEEPQQCSLRYEDAYQYQNIFGPLVKMEADDDRKLKESQTQENISVRWDMGLNKKRLAYFSLPKANEEMRLMAGDELRLRYVGDSSKLTWSGVGHVVKVPNNYGEEIGTELRISQGAPIEFSTNFVVEFVWKSTSFDRMQAALKTFAVDENSVSAYLYHRLLGHEVDDLVMKVTLPKRFSAPGLPELNHSQVYAVKTVLQRPLSLIQGPPGTGKTVTSATIVYHLVKQNQGQVLVCAPSNIAVDQLTEKIHKTGLKVVRLCAKSREALDSPVSFLALHNQIRNLESEPELKKLQQLKDETGELSSADEKRYRTLKRKCESDLLRNADVICCTCVGSGDPRLSHGYQFRSILIDESTQATEPECMVPVVLGARQLILVGDHCQLGPVVMSKKAAKAGLSQSLFERLVVLGIRPIRLQVQYRMHPALSAFPSNIFYE
;
A
#
# COMPACT_ATOMS: atom_id res chain seq x y z
N MET A 1 20.25 -32.72 -60.15
CA MET A 1 18.99 -33.10 -60.79
C MET A 1 18.13 -31.86 -60.84
N SER A 2 17.95 -31.40 -62.07
CA SER A 2 17.19 -30.25 -62.54
C SER A 2 15.69 -30.45 -62.32
N TYR A 3 14.97 -29.37 -62.00
CA TYR A 3 13.93 -28.82 -62.89
C TYR A 3 13.69 -27.36 -62.49
N GLY A 4 13.79 -26.47 -63.49
CA GLY A 4 13.48 -25.06 -63.37
C GLY A 4 12.39 -24.66 -64.36
N ALA A 5 11.84 -23.47 -64.13
CA ALA A 5 11.26 -22.51 -65.08
C ALA A 5 10.74 -21.35 -64.19
N GLY A 6 11.13 -20.08 -64.31
CA GLY A 6 11.73 -19.34 -65.40
C GLY A 6 10.66 -18.50 -66.12
N ILE A 7 10.98 -17.20 -66.31
CA ILE A 7 10.39 -16.20 -67.26
C ILE A 7 9.44 -15.18 -66.56
N THR A 8 9.91 -14.00 -66.09
CA THR A 8 10.29 -12.72 -66.78
C THR A 8 9.05 -11.89 -67.19
N GLN A 9 8.99 -10.54 -67.21
CA GLN A 9 9.92 -9.42 -66.99
C GLN A 9 9.10 -8.09 -66.98
N ASP A 10 9.82 -6.98 -66.81
CA ASP A 10 9.51 -5.57 -67.14
C ASP A 10 8.81 -4.73 -66.06
N HIS A 11 9.44 -3.76 -65.39
CA HIS A 11 10.31 -2.60 -65.73
C HIS A 11 9.52 -1.29 -65.58
N GLY A 12 10.01 -0.38 -64.72
CA GLY A 12 9.52 0.99 -64.66
C GLY A 12 9.83 1.71 -63.35
N SER A 13 10.89 2.50 -63.36
CA SER A 13 11.53 3.19 -62.24
C SER A 13 10.91 4.56 -61.87
N ALA A 14 11.18 4.96 -60.62
CA ALA A 14 11.66 6.30 -60.21
C ALA A 14 10.66 7.34 -59.59
N ILE A 15 11.10 7.81 -58.41
CA ILE A 15 10.97 9.17 -57.81
C ILE A 15 9.69 9.51 -57.03
N GLY A 16 9.88 9.98 -55.79
CA GLY A 16 9.02 11.01 -55.20
C GLY A 16 8.78 10.94 -53.70
N ASN A 17 9.69 11.52 -52.90
CA ASN A 17 9.37 12.00 -51.55
C ASN A 17 8.14 12.92 -51.60
N THR A 18 7.16 12.72 -50.71
CA THR A 18 6.48 13.85 -50.03
C THR A 18 5.82 13.37 -48.74
N PHE A 19 6.21 14.03 -47.66
CA PHE A 19 5.55 14.05 -46.36
C PHE A 19 4.05 14.37 -46.54
N ARG A 20 3.18 13.71 -45.77
CA ARG A 20 1.80 14.15 -45.56
C ARG A 20 1.66 14.74 -44.16
N ASP A 21 1.27 16.01 -44.13
CA ASP A 21 0.88 16.75 -42.95
C ASP A 21 -0.32 16.12 -42.22
N PRO A 22 -0.46 16.29 -40.90
CA PRO A 22 -1.69 15.96 -40.19
C PRO A 22 -2.76 17.03 -40.46
N LEU A 23 -3.90 16.59 -40.98
CA LEU A 23 -5.09 17.40 -41.21
C LEU A 23 -5.71 17.86 -39.88
N VAL A 24 -5.84 19.17 -39.71
CA VAL A 24 -6.64 19.82 -38.66
C VAL A 24 -8.03 20.08 -39.24
N PHE A 25 -9.07 19.49 -38.65
CA PHE A 25 -10.46 19.86 -38.94
C PHE A 25 -11.06 20.53 -37.69
N PHE A 26 -11.38 21.81 -37.84
CA PHE A 26 -12.37 22.51 -37.03
C PHE A 26 -13.71 22.44 -37.77
N ASP A 27 -14.77 22.04 -37.09
CA ASP A 27 -16.14 22.36 -37.52
C ASP A 27 -16.92 22.84 -36.28
N PRO A 28 -17.44 24.08 -36.28
CA PRO A 28 -18.38 24.57 -35.28
C PRO A 28 -19.82 24.25 -35.73
N ASP A 29 -20.72 24.20 -34.75
CA ASP A 29 -22.18 24.05 -34.87
C ASP A 29 -22.74 22.63 -35.03
N LEU A 30 -23.24 22.09 -33.91
CA LEU A 30 -24.48 21.31 -33.90
C LEU A 30 -25.19 21.45 -32.54
N THR A 31 -26.23 22.25 -32.56
CA THR A 31 -27.21 22.46 -31.49
C THR A 31 -28.20 21.30 -31.39
N SER A 32 -28.59 21.01 -30.14
CA SER A 32 -29.87 20.41 -29.69
C SER A 32 -30.29 19.04 -30.24
N GLY A 33 -30.13 18.01 -29.41
CA GLY A 33 -30.83 16.73 -29.54
C GLY A 33 -31.12 16.15 -28.15
N ASN A 34 -32.39 16.19 -27.74
CA ASN A 34 -32.92 15.62 -26.50
C ASN A 34 -32.54 14.14 -26.33
N THR A 35 -31.91 13.79 -25.21
CA THR A 35 -31.81 12.41 -24.72
C THR A 35 -32.67 12.25 -23.48
N GLN A 36 -33.64 11.33 -23.58
CA GLN A 36 -34.44 10.82 -22.47
C GLN A 36 -33.53 10.26 -21.38
N ALA A 37 -33.84 10.57 -20.12
CA ALA A 37 -33.18 10.05 -18.95
C ALA A 37 -33.44 8.54 -18.81
N THR A 38 -32.36 7.77 -18.66
CA THR A 38 -32.40 6.42 -18.12
C THR A 38 -32.07 6.50 -16.63
N ASP A 39 -33.02 6.14 -15.79
CA ASP A 39 -32.87 6.04 -14.33
C ASP A 39 -31.78 5.01 -13.98
N PHE A 40 -30.62 5.49 -13.55
CA PHE A 40 -29.65 4.76 -12.76
C PHE A 40 -29.09 5.73 -11.72
N ASP A 41 -29.70 5.71 -10.53
CA ASP A 41 -29.20 6.45 -9.37
C ASP A 41 -27.84 5.88 -8.94
N PHE A 42 -26.84 6.76 -8.93
CA PHE A 42 -25.54 6.55 -8.33
C PHE A 42 -25.58 7.26 -6.97
N ASP A 43 -25.85 6.52 -5.88
CA ASP A 43 -25.80 7.08 -4.53
C ASP A 43 -24.34 7.26 -4.10
N ASP A 44 -23.99 8.54 -3.91
CA ASP A 44 -22.70 9.00 -3.41
C ASP A 44 -22.56 8.67 -1.91
N LEU A 45 -21.48 7.96 -1.58
CA LEU A 45 -21.13 7.51 -0.25
C LEU A 45 -20.38 8.62 0.47
N THR A 46 -21.09 9.53 1.13
CA THR A 46 -20.74 10.20 2.40
C THR A 46 -21.59 11.45 2.55
N LEU A 47 -22.60 11.44 3.45
CA LEU A 47 -23.09 12.55 4.28
C LEU A 47 -24.44 12.13 4.93
N PRO A 48 -24.73 12.49 6.19
CA PRO A 48 -26.02 12.21 6.82
C PRO A 48 -27.07 13.24 6.36
N SER A 49 -28.22 12.73 5.93
CA SER A 49 -29.40 13.50 5.50
C SER A 49 -30.14 14.11 6.69
N GLN A 50 -30.20 15.44 6.75
CA GLN A 50 -31.21 16.19 7.50
C GLN A 50 -31.74 17.32 6.64
N GLN A 51 -32.91 17.11 6.01
CA GLN A 51 -33.80 18.20 5.58
C GLN A 51 -35.25 17.75 5.70
N SER A 52 -35.96 18.33 6.67
CA SER A 52 -37.43 18.40 6.70
C SER A 52 -37.83 19.86 6.87
N HIS A 53 -38.23 20.49 5.77
CA HIS A 53 -39.04 21.72 5.71
C HIS A 53 -40.47 21.26 5.35
N LEU A 54 -41.60 21.79 5.80
CA LEU A 54 -42.07 23.06 6.39
C LEU A 54 -43.58 22.81 6.78
N PRO A 55 -44.37 23.70 7.45
CA PRO A 55 -44.53 25.11 7.10
C PRO A 55 -44.66 26.14 8.24
N LEU A 56 -44.39 27.38 7.84
CA LEU A 56 -44.46 28.64 8.57
C LEU A 56 -45.89 29.05 8.91
N THR A 57 -46.05 29.65 10.10
CA THR A 57 -46.99 30.75 10.34
C THR A 57 -46.30 31.83 11.17
N ASP A 58 -46.49 33.07 10.73
CA ASP A 58 -45.94 34.32 11.23
C ASP A 58 -46.11 34.58 12.75
N ILE A 59 -45.22 35.37 13.35
CA ILE A 59 -45.51 36.64 14.04
C ILE A 59 -44.21 37.34 14.50
N ASN A 60 -44.26 38.66 14.36
CA ASN A 60 -43.26 39.69 14.52
C ASN A 60 -42.72 39.95 15.95
N THR A 61 -41.61 40.72 15.96
CA THR A 61 -41.23 41.82 16.88
C THR A 61 -40.50 41.54 18.21
N SER A 62 -39.17 41.74 18.15
CA SER A 62 -38.40 42.87 18.75
C SER A 62 -38.14 42.99 20.27
N GLN A 63 -36.90 43.44 20.57
CA GLN A 63 -36.39 44.10 21.79
C GLN A 63 -36.05 43.17 22.99
N GLN A 64 -35.00 43.36 23.79
CA GLN A 64 -33.88 44.30 23.90
C GLN A 64 -32.92 43.75 25.01
N HIS A 65 -31.65 44.15 24.94
CA HIS A 65 -30.66 44.33 26.03
C HIS A 65 -30.30 43.16 27.00
N ASN A 66 -29.07 42.64 26.94
CA ASN A 66 -27.81 43.13 27.56
C ASN A 66 -27.68 42.96 29.08
N SER A 67 -26.76 42.04 29.42
CA SER A 67 -25.59 42.27 30.27
C SER A 67 -25.71 42.30 31.81
N ILE A 68 -25.00 41.34 32.41
CA ILE A 68 -23.87 41.55 33.35
C ILE A 68 -24.08 41.41 34.89
N PHE A 69 -23.25 40.50 35.44
CA PHE A 69 -22.55 40.39 36.74
C PHE A 69 -23.23 40.05 38.09
N GLN A 70 -22.71 38.95 38.67
CA GLN A 70 -22.19 38.71 40.03
C GLN A 70 -23.11 38.61 41.27
N SER A 71 -23.10 37.39 41.83
CA SER A 71 -22.77 36.98 43.21
C SER A 71 -23.02 37.95 44.38
N ASP A 72 -23.83 37.55 45.36
CA ASP A 72 -23.34 36.99 46.65
C ASP A 72 -24.49 36.69 47.62
N ASP A 73 -24.16 35.81 48.58
CA ASP A 73 -24.95 35.18 49.64
C ASP A 73 -25.82 36.09 50.55
N PHE A 74 -26.91 35.54 51.11
CA PHE A 74 -27.07 35.27 52.57
C PHE A 74 -28.53 34.90 52.98
N ASN A 75 -28.65 33.66 53.45
CA ASN A 75 -29.38 33.08 54.58
C ASN A 75 -30.56 33.77 55.35
N LEU A 76 -31.47 32.87 55.77
CA LEU A 76 -32.34 32.82 56.99
C LEU A 76 -33.77 33.42 56.98
N GLY A 77 -34.75 32.57 57.37
CA GLY A 77 -35.94 33.01 58.12
C GLY A 77 -37.23 32.20 57.91
N ILE A 78 -37.45 31.18 58.74
CA ILE A 78 -38.65 30.33 58.83
C ILE A 78 -39.85 31.11 59.43
N ASN A 79 -41.09 30.84 58.96
CA ASN A 79 -42.26 30.81 59.84
C ASN A 79 -43.40 29.92 59.32
N ASN A 80 -43.80 28.98 60.16
CA ASN A 80 -44.88 27.99 60.01
C ASN A 80 -46.27 28.59 60.30
N ASN A 81 -47.31 28.06 59.67
CA ASN A 81 -48.63 27.87 60.28
C ASN A 81 -49.37 26.67 59.65
N ASN A 82 -49.65 25.67 60.49
CA ASN A 82 -50.38 24.44 60.19
C ASN A 82 -51.87 24.57 60.56
N HIS A 83 -52.76 23.96 59.78
CA HIS A 83 -53.95 23.27 60.31
C HIS A 83 -54.52 22.21 59.34
N THR A 84 -54.07 20.96 59.57
CA THR A 84 -54.73 19.64 59.59
C THR A 84 -56.07 19.35 58.87
N ILE A 85 -56.13 18.21 58.15
CA ILE A 85 -56.94 17.00 58.49
C ILE A 85 -56.43 15.73 57.72
N GLN A 86 -55.91 14.79 58.52
CA GLN A 86 -55.79 13.31 58.46
C GLN A 86 -55.82 12.51 57.13
N GLN A 87 -54.68 11.87 56.82
CA GLN A 87 -54.61 10.51 56.25
C GLN A 87 -53.41 9.76 56.84
N ARG A 88 -53.56 8.44 57.04
CA ARG A 88 -52.74 7.55 57.86
C ARG A 88 -51.32 7.32 57.33
N ASP A 89 -50.37 7.16 58.25
CA ASP A 89 -48.92 6.96 58.06
C ASP A 89 -48.53 5.62 57.40
N LEU A 90 -47.61 5.69 56.43
CA LEU A 90 -46.52 4.73 56.20
C LEU A 90 -45.29 5.53 55.68
N PRO A 91 -44.04 5.23 56.11
CA PRO A 91 -42.87 6.03 55.77
C PRO A 91 -42.37 5.75 54.34
N PHE A 92 -42.06 6.80 53.61
CA PHE A 92 -41.25 6.75 52.39
C PHE A 92 -39.79 6.54 52.79
N GLU A 93 -39.17 5.47 52.30
CA GLU A 93 -37.71 5.32 52.26
C GLU A 93 -37.22 5.88 50.93
N ASP A 94 -36.34 6.88 51.01
CA ASP A 94 -35.46 7.31 49.93
C ASP A 94 -34.44 6.19 49.67
N GLU A 95 -34.57 5.44 48.58
CA GLU A 95 -33.48 4.60 48.07
C GLU A 95 -32.70 5.39 47.00
N GLU A 96 -31.49 5.82 47.40
CA GLU A 96 -30.41 6.23 46.52
C GLU A 96 -30.14 5.13 45.47
N GLU A 97 -30.36 5.42 44.19
CA GLU A 97 -29.99 4.53 43.07
C GLU A 97 -28.46 4.47 42.92
N GLY A 98 -27.82 3.65 43.75
CA GLY A 98 -26.49 3.12 43.49
C GLY A 98 -26.57 2.15 42.30
N PHE A 99 -25.95 2.51 41.17
CA PHE A 99 -25.74 1.61 40.04
C PHE A 99 -24.99 0.35 40.51
N TYR A 100 -25.69 -0.77 40.57
CA TYR A 100 -25.10 -2.08 40.86
C TYR A 100 -24.06 -2.46 39.80
N GLU A 101 -22.76 -2.50 40.14
CA GLU A 101 -21.81 -3.44 39.54
C GLU A 101 -22.20 -4.86 39.96
N LYS A 102 -23.21 -5.43 39.29
CA LYS A 102 -23.33 -6.89 39.19
C LYS A 102 -22.40 -7.33 38.07
N ASP A 103 -21.45 -8.20 38.40
CA ASP A 103 -20.61 -8.86 37.39
C ASP A 103 -21.48 -9.40 36.26
N LEU A 104 -21.30 -8.85 35.06
CA LEU A 104 -22.02 -9.31 33.89
C LEU A 104 -21.72 -10.80 33.68
N PRO A 105 -22.70 -11.59 33.18
CA PRO A 105 -22.45 -12.99 32.84
C PRO A 105 -21.25 -13.13 31.91
N LYS A 106 -20.49 -14.22 32.03
CA LYS A 106 -19.29 -14.47 31.19
C LYS A 106 -19.57 -14.47 29.67
N HIS A 107 -20.82 -14.69 29.27
CA HIS A 107 -21.27 -14.66 27.88
C HIS A 107 -21.81 -13.29 27.42
N ALA A 108 -21.69 -12.25 28.23
CA ALA A 108 -22.10 -10.91 27.86
C ALA A 108 -21.29 -10.39 26.67
N CYS A 109 -21.96 -9.63 25.80
CA CYS A 109 -21.34 -9.01 24.65
C CYS A 109 -20.23 -8.05 25.10
N ALA A 110 -19.01 -8.29 24.65
CA ALA A 110 -17.83 -7.51 25.03
C ALA A 110 -17.90 -6.02 24.60
N TYR A 111 -18.82 -5.66 23.69
CA TYR A 111 -19.07 -4.27 23.30
C TYR A 111 -20.16 -3.59 24.13
N CYS A 112 -21.37 -4.15 24.14
CA CYS A 112 -22.56 -3.46 24.66
C CYS A 112 -23.13 -4.07 25.96
N GLY A 113 -22.64 -5.23 26.37
CA GLY A 113 -23.10 -5.93 27.59
C GLY A 113 -24.34 -6.80 27.44
N ILE A 114 -24.99 -6.85 26.26
CA ILE A 114 -26.13 -7.75 26.01
C ILE A 114 -25.73 -9.20 26.28
N HIS A 115 -26.55 -9.91 27.06
CA HIS A 115 -26.25 -11.25 27.56
C HIS A 115 -27.46 -12.20 27.45
N ASP A 116 -28.38 -11.97 26.51
CA ASP A 116 -29.41 -12.97 26.16
C ASP A 116 -28.73 -14.17 25.47
N PRO A 117 -28.79 -15.39 26.03
CA PRO A 117 -28.22 -16.60 25.46
C PRO A 117 -28.55 -16.84 23.99
N ASP A 118 -29.77 -16.50 23.56
CA ASP A 118 -30.22 -16.70 22.18
C ASP A 118 -29.62 -15.68 21.19
N ALA A 119 -29.07 -14.58 21.72
CA ALA A 119 -28.62 -13.46 20.94
C ALA A 119 -27.09 -13.28 20.91
N VAL A 120 -26.34 -14.15 21.59
CA VAL A 120 -24.87 -14.05 21.71
C VAL A 120 -24.15 -15.22 21.05
N VAL A 121 -22.96 -14.92 20.53
CA VAL A 121 -22.09 -15.86 19.82
C VAL A 121 -20.65 -15.67 20.30
N MET A 122 -19.95 -16.77 20.55
CA MET A 122 -18.55 -16.74 20.92
C MET A 122 -17.66 -16.73 19.68
N CYS A 123 -16.69 -15.82 19.64
CA CYS A 123 -15.57 -15.90 18.70
C CYS A 123 -14.51 -16.85 19.26
N ASN A 124 -14.19 -17.92 18.53
CA ASN A 124 -13.31 -18.96 19.05
C ASN A 124 -11.84 -18.50 19.17
N GLN A 125 -11.41 -17.61 18.28
CA GLN A 125 -10.06 -17.07 18.29
C GLN A 125 -9.83 -16.13 19.48
N THR A 126 -10.76 -15.21 19.75
CA THR A 126 -10.60 -14.22 20.83
C THR A 126 -11.18 -14.67 22.16
N ARG A 127 -11.95 -15.77 22.17
CA ARG A 127 -12.68 -16.29 23.34
C ARG A 127 -13.64 -15.28 23.98
N LYS A 128 -14.08 -14.28 23.21
CA LYS A 128 -15.02 -13.24 23.62
C LYS A 128 -16.40 -13.47 23.00
N TRP A 129 -17.43 -13.06 23.71
CA TRP A 129 -18.82 -13.14 23.27
C TRP A 129 -19.29 -11.82 22.67
N PHE A 130 -20.11 -11.90 21.62
CA PHE A 130 -20.69 -10.75 20.94
C PHE A 130 -22.14 -11.02 20.59
N CYS A 131 -22.99 -9.99 20.69
CA CYS A 131 -24.39 -10.13 20.33
C CYS A 131 -24.64 -9.97 18.83
N ASN A 132 -25.78 -10.45 18.36
CA ASN A 132 -26.26 -10.24 16.99
C ASN A 132 -27.04 -8.92 16.79
N GLY A 133 -27.11 -8.06 17.81
CA GLY A 133 -27.67 -6.71 17.71
C GLY A 133 -26.74 -5.73 16.98
N ARG A 134 -27.31 -4.71 16.32
CA ARG A 134 -26.58 -3.67 15.58
C ARG A 134 -26.23 -2.46 16.44
N GLY A 135 -27.05 -2.15 17.45
CA GLY A 135 -26.89 -0.94 18.27
C GLY A 135 -26.74 0.31 17.39
N ASN A 136 -25.71 1.11 17.67
CA ASN A 136 -25.38 2.34 16.91
C ASN A 136 -24.38 2.10 15.76
N THR A 137 -24.33 0.88 15.21
CA THR A 137 -23.42 0.52 14.11
C THR A 137 -24.16 -0.01 12.89
N SER A 138 -23.46 -0.08 11.75
CA SER A 138 -24.06 -0.50 10.47
C SER A 138 -24.20 -2.02 10.29
N GLY A 139 -23.80 -2.82 11.28
CA GLY A 139 -23.87 -4.29 11.25
C GLY A 139 -23.88 -4.86 12.67
N SER A 140 -24.07 -6.17 12.85
CA SER A 140 -24.11 -6.71 14.22
C SER A 140 -22.74 -6.69 14.88
N HIS A 141 -22.71 -6.63 16.21
CA HIS A 141 -21.48 -6.60 16.99
C HIS A 141 -20.55 -7.80 16.68
N ILE A 142 -21.10 -9.01 16.54
CA ILE A 142 -20.31 -10.19 16.16
C ILE A 142 -19.70 -10.04 14.76
N VAL A 143 -20.46 -9.59 13.76
CA VAL A 143 -19.94 -9.45 12.39
C VAL A 143 -18.88 -8.35 12.33
N ASN A 144 -19.10 -7.23 13.02
CA ASN A 144 -18.14 -6.13 13.12
C ASN A 144 -16.83 -6.60 13.78
N HIS A 145 -16.91 -7.40 14.84
CA HIS A 145 -15.75 -8.01 15.48
C HIS A 145 -15.01 -8.98 14.54
N LEU A 146 -15.71 -9.94 13.93
CA LEU A 146 -15.11 -10.95 13.05
C LEU A 146 -14.32 -10.29 11.90
N VAL A 147 -14.88 -9.24 11.29
CA VAL A 147 -14.21 -8.49 10.22
C VAL A 147 -12.95 -7.79 10.74
N ARG A 148 -13.02 -7.11 11.89
CA ARG A 148 -11.91 -6.29 12.42
C ARG A 148 -10.78 -7.11 13.02
N ALA A 149 -11.15 -8.12 13.80
CA ALA A 149 -10.21 -9.07 14.40
C ALA A 149 -9.75 -10.15 13.41
N LYS A 150 -10.19 -10.11 12.14
CA LYS A 150 -9.90 -11.10 11.09
C LYS A 150 -10.20 -12.54 11.53
N CYS A 151 -11.21 -12.70 12.37
CA CYS A 151 -11.65 -13.97 12.93
C CYS A 151 -12.74 -14.58 12.05
N LYS A 152 -12.84 -15.91 12.06
CA LYS A 152 -13.71 -16.64 11.12
C LYS A 152 -14.56 -17.71 11.80
N GLU A 153 -14.20 -18.13 13.01
CA GLU A 153 -14.78 -19.28 13.67
C GLU A 153 -15.63 -18.85 14.85
N VAL A 154 -16.83 -19.43 14.93
CA VAL A 154 -17.80 -19.08 15.95
C VAL A 154 -18.47 -20.30 16.56
N THR A 155 -18.88 -20.16 17.81
CA THR A 155 -19.61 -21.18 18.58
C THR A 155 -20.85 -20.55 19.21
N LEU A 156 -21.98 -21.24 19.11
CA LEU A 156 -23.26 -20.81 19.69
C LEU A 156 -23.29 -21.05 21.20
N HIS A 157 -24.17 -20.33 21.90
CA HIS A 157 -24.35 -20.50 23.34
C HIS A 157 -25.03 -21.83 23.69
N LYS A 158 -24.62 -22.44 24.81
CA LYS A 158 -25.14 -23.73 25.30
C LYS A 158 -26.66 -23.76 25.52
N ASP A 159 -27.23 -22.62 25.92
CA ASP A 159 -28.66 -22.45 26.19
C ASP A 159 -29.41 -21.87 24.98
N GLY A 160 -28.73 -21.70 23.84
CA GLY A 160 -29.32 -21.18 22.61
C GLY A 160 -30.09 -22.24 21.80
N PRO A 161 -30.71 -21.86 20.67
CA PRO A 161 -31.66 -22.70 19.94
C PRO A 161 -31.10 -24.04 19.44
N LEU A 162 -29.77 -24.10 19.21
CA LEU A 162 -29.05 -25.27 18.73
C LEU A 162 -28.02 -25.80 19.75
N GLY A 163 -28.05 -25.31 20.98
CA GLY A 163 -27.05 -25.61 22.01
C GLY A 163 -25.62 -25.18 21.65
N GLU A 164 -24.64 -25.71 22.39
CA GLU A 164 -23.22 -25.40 22.19
C GLU A 164 -22.69 -26.09 20.93
N THR A 165 -22.91 -25.44 19.79
CA THR A 165 -22.52 -25.95 18.47
C THR A 165 -21.52 -25.02 17.81
N GLN A 166 -20.38 -25.58 17.38
CA GLN A 166 -19.42 -24.88 16.53
C GLN A 166 -19.91 -24.92 15.08
N LEU A 167 -20.00 -23.76 14.43
CA LEU A 167 -20.52 -23.69 13.06
C LEU A 167 -19.46 -24.19 12.07
N GLU A 168 -19.75 -25.28 11.39
CA GLU A 168 -18.88 -25.85 10.36
C GLU A 168 -19.67 -26.46 9.19
N CYS A 169 -19.00 -26.55 8.04
CA CYS A 169 -19.54 -27.16 6.84
C CYS A 169 -19.66 -28.67 7.04
N TYR A 170 -20.85 -29.23 6.83
CA TYR A 170 -21.11 -30.66 6.98
C TYR A 170 -20.22 -31.53 6.07
N ASN A 171 -19.86 -31.03 4.88
CA ASN A 171 -19.10 -31.80 3.89
C ASN A 171 -17.57 -31.74 4.12
N CYS A 172 -17.01 -30.55 4.35
CA CYS A 172 -15.56 -30.35 4.40
C CYS A 172 -15.02 -29.92 5.77
N GLY A 173 -15.89 -29.74 6.78
CA GLY A 173 -15.50 -29.26 8.11
C GLY A 173 -15.00 -27.82 8.16
N CYS A 174 -15.17 -27.03 7.08
CA CYS A 174 -14.75 -25.63 7.07
C CYS A 174 -15.55 -24.80 8.08
N ARG A 175 -14.85 -24.06 8.95
CA ARG A 175 -15.44 -23.27 10.05
C ARG A 175 -15.55 -21.78 9.77
N ASN A 176 -15.35 -21.36 8.53
CA ASN A 176 -15.38 -19.95 8.17
C ASN A 176 -16.83 -19.46 8.01
N ALA A 177 -17.36 -18.77 9.01
CA ALA A 177 -18.73 -18.27 9.02
C ALA A 177 -19.12 -17.43 7.79
N PHE A 178 -18.18 -16.72 7.18
CA PHE A 178 -18.43 -15.92 5.97
C PHE A 178 -18.64 -16.75 4.69
N LEU A 179 -18.17 -18.01 4.70
CA LEU A 179 -18.35 -18.94 3.58
C LEU A 179 -19.51 -19.90 3.79
N LEU A 180 -19.97 -20.04 5.02
CA LEU A 180 -21.07 -20.92 5.37
C LEU A 180 -22.40 -20.33 4.95
N GLY A 181 -23.27 -21.21 4.50
CA GLY A 181 -24.67 -20.96 4.28
C GLY A 181 -25.45 -22.23 4.51
N PHE A 182 -26.76 -22.14 4.38
CA PHE A 182 -27.64 -23.25 4.59
C PHE A 182 -28.45 -23.59 3.35
N ILE A 183 -28.82 -24.86 3.21
CA ILE A 183 -29.79 -25.33 2.22
C ILE A 183 -30.94 -25.99 2.98
N PRO A 184 -32.20 -25.58 2.73
CA PRO A 184 -33.36 -26.23 3.34
C PRO A 184 -33.58 -27.62 2.73
N ALA A 185 -33.75 -28.65 3.56
CA ALA A 185 -34.14 -29.98 3.10
C ALA A 185 -35.66 -30.04 2.81
N LYS A 186 -36.06 -30.79 1.78
CA LYS A 186 -37.49 -30.94 1.37
C LYS A 186 -38.36 -31.73 2.34
N ALA A 187 -37.77 -32.47 3.28
CA ALA A 187 -38.46 -33.24 4.30
C ALA A 187 -37.97 -32.79 5.69
N ASP A 188 -38.91 -32.39 6.55
CA ASP A 188 -38.80 -32.07 7.98
C ASP A 188 -37.61 -31.21 8.43
N SER A 189 -37.85 -29.91 8.72
CA SER A 189 -37.12 -28.99 9.64
C SER A 189 -35.57 -29.06 9.79
N VAL A 190 -34.87 -29.81 8.95
CA VAL A 190 -33.43 -30.07 9.02
C VAL A 190 -32.74 -29.15 8.04
N VAL A 191 -31.78 -28.41 8.56
CA VAL A 191 -30.99 -27.43 7.83
C VAL A 191 -29.56 -27.94 7.77
N VAL A 192 -28.95 -27.96 6.58
CA VAL A 192 -27.57 -28.40 6.40
C VAL A 192 -26.67 -27.20 6.12
N LEU A 193 -25.58 -27.08 6.87
CA LEU A 193 -24.57 -26.04 6.66
C LEU A 193 -23.53 -26.48 5.63
N LEU A 194 -23.37 -25.69 4.57
CA LEU A 194 -22.41 -25.94 3.50
C LEU A 194 -21.68 -24.67 3.08
N CYS A 195 -20.42 -24.81 2.66
CA CYS A 195 -19.69 -23.74 2.01
C CYS A 195 -20.33 -23.36 0.67
N ARG A 196 -20.38 -22.06 0.36
CA ARG A 196 -20.83 -21.54 -0.95
C ARG A 196 -20.11 -22.20 -2.14
N GLN A 197 -18.80 -22.39 -1.99
CA GLN A 197 -17.93 -23.06 -2.95
C GLN A 197 -16.85 -23.83 -2.19
N PRO A 198 -16.46 -25.05 -2.61
CA PRO A 198 -17.07 -25.84 -3.69
C PRO A 198 -18.30 -26.65 -3.24
N CYS A 199 -18.57 -26.72 -1.92
CA CYS A 199 -19.49 -27.72 -1.36
C CYS A 199 -20.93 -27.58 -1.86
N ALA A 200 -21.51 -26.38 -1.87
CA ALA A 200 -22.86 -26.17 -2.38
C ALA A 200 -22.98 -26.38 -3.89
N SER A 201 -21.89 -26.30 -4.67
CA SER A 201 -21.91 -26.48 -6.13
C SER A 201 -21.42 -27.84 -6.61
N GLN A 202 -21.00 -28.73 -5.71
CA GLN A 202 -20.52 -30.05 -6.08
C GLN A 202 -21.67 -30.92 -6.59
N SER A 203 -21.44 -31.56 -7.75
CA SER A 203 -22.37 -32.50 -8.39
C SER A 203 -22.68 -33.75 -7.55
N ALA A 204 -21.91 -34.01 -6.48
CA ALA A 204 -22.13 -35.08 -5.50
C ALA A 204 -23.38 -34.87 -4.62
N LEU A 205 -23.91 -33.63 -4.53
CA LEU A 205 -25.16 -33.34 -3.82
C LEU A 205 -26.41 -33.89 -4.51
N LYS A 206 -26.30 -34.34 -5.77
CA LYS A 206 -27.42 -34.95 -6.52
C LYS A 206 -27.94 -36.24 -5.88
N ASP A 207 -27.10 -36.98 -5.17
CA ASP A 207 -27.50 -38.22 -4.49
C ASP A 207 -28.29 -37.98 -3.19
N MET A 208 -28.22 -36.75 -2.64
CA MET A 208 -28.92 -36.36 -1.40
C MET A 208 -30.10 -35.41 -1.62
N ASN A 209 -30.49 -35.15 -2.88
CA ASN A 209 -31.67 -34.38 -3.25
C ASN A 209 -31.68 -32.91 -2.76
N TRP A 210 -30.52 -32.33 -2.46
CA TRP A 210 -30.39 -30.92 -2.03
C TRP A 210 -30.30 -30.00 -3.25
N ASP A 211 -31.07 -28.91 -3.24
CA ASP A 211 -31.10 -27.94 -4.33
C ASP A 211 -30.07 -26.83 -4.10
N PRO A 212 -28.97 -26.78 -4.88
CA PRO A 212 -27.93 -25.78 -4.70
C PRO A 212 -28.40 -24.35 -4.99
N SER A 213 -29.52 -24.17 -5.72
CA SER A 213 -30.11 -22.86 -5.98
C SER A 213 -30.77 -22.23 -4.75
N GLN A 214 -31.06 -23.04 -3.73
CA GLN A 214 -31.69 -22.61 -2.48
C GLN A 214 -30.67 -22.26 -1.39
N TRP A 215 -29.37 -22.27 -1.71
CA TRP A 215 -28.33 -21.89 -0.75
C TRP A 215 -28.49 -20.43 -0.32
N GLN A 216 -28.52 -20.20 0.99
CA GLN A 216 -28.58 -18.87 1.59
C GLN A 216 -27.42 -18.67 2.57
N PRO A 217 -26.76 -17.50 2.58
CA PRO A 217 -25.62 -17.24 3.47
C PRO A 217 -26.05 -17.20 4.94
N LEU A 218 -25.19 -17.65 5.86
CA LEU A 218 -25.46 -17.53 7.30
C LEU A 218 -25.40 -16.09 7.81
N ILE A 219 -24.68 -15.22 7.10
CA ILE A 219 -24.58 -13.79 7.38
C ILE A 219 -25.28 -13.05 6.25
N GLN A 220 -26.35 -12.33 6.60
CA GLN A 220 -27.14 -11.52 5.68
C GLN A 220 -27.31 -10.13 6.30
N ASP A 221 -27.23 -9.08 5.48
CA ASP A 221 -27.33 -7.68 5.93
C ASP A 221 -26.41 -7.35 7.11
N ARG A 222 -25.18 -7.89 7.06
CA ARG A 222 -24.13 -7.71 8.08
C ARG A 222 -24.51 -8.20 9.48
N CYS A 223 -25.41 -9.18 9.60
CA CYS A 223 -25.73 -9.89 10.83
C CYS A 223 -25.97 -11.39 10.58
N PHE A 224 -25.93 -12.23 11.62
CA PHE A 224 -26.33 -13.63 11.50
C PHE A 224 -27.84 -13.74 11.31
N LEU A 225 -28.29 -14.81 10.64
CA LEU A 225 -29.70 -15.11 10.47
C LEU A 225 -30.42 -15.22 11.83
N THR A 226 -31.63 -14.66 11.89
CA THR A 226 -32.42 -14.50 13.13
C THR A 226 -32.84 -15.81 13.78
N TRP A 227 -33.06 -16.86 12.98
CA TRP A 227 -33.40 -18.20 13.48
C TRP A 227 -32.19 -18.93 14.06
N LEU A 228 -30.97 -18.53 13.67
CA LEU A 228 -29.72 -19.11 14.15
C LEU A 228 -29.22 -18.37 15.39
N VAL A 229 -29.26 -17.04 15.33
CA VAL A 229 -28.90 -16.14 16.43
C VAL A 229 -29.91 -15.01 16.45
N LYS A 230 -30.71 -14.95 17.51
CA LYS A 230 -31.77 -13.96 17.67
C LYS A 230 -31.19 -12.55 17.69
N ILE A 231 -31.91 -11.60 17.12
CA ILE A 231 -31.58 -10.18 17.27
C ILE A 231 -32.21 -9.70 18.58
N PRO A 232 -31.43 -9.10 19.51
CA PRO A 232 -31.98 -8.53 20.74
C PRO A 232 -33.09 -7.52 20.45
N SER A 233 -34.09 -7.44 21.32
CA SER A 233 -35.19 -6.49 21.17
C SER A 233 -34.71 -5.04 21.23
N GLU A 234 -35.48 -4.10 20.69
CA GLU A 234 -35.14 -2.67 20.72
C GLU A 234 -34.97 -2.15 22.16
N GLN A 235 -35.81 -2.61 23.10
CA GLN A 235 -35.72 -2.24 24.51
C GLN A 235 -34.41 -2.71 25.16
N GLU A 236 -33.94 -3.92 24.82
CA GLU A 236 -32.66 -4.44 25.30
C GLU A 236 -31.48 -3.67 24.69
N GLN A 237 -31.55 -3.33 23.39
CA GLN A 237 -30.52 -2.54 22.73
C GLN A 237 -30.43 -1.10 23.25
N LEU A 238 -31.56 -0.49 23.61
CA LEU A 238 -31.61 0.85 24.23
C LEU A 238 -31.07 0.85 25.67
N ARG A 239 -31.31 -0.24 26.43
CA ARG A 239 -30.77 -0.41 27.79
C ARG A 239 -29.30 -0.82 27.81
N ALA A 240 -28.80 -1.41 26.73
CA ALA A 240 -27.40 -1.79 26.60
C ALA A 240 -26.48 -0.56 26.48
N ARG A 241 -25.18 -0.76 26.70
CA ARG A 241 -24.18 0.29 26.57
C ARG A 241 -24.15 0.82 25.13
N GLN A 242 -24.37 2.11 24.98
CA GLN A 242 -24.41 2.81 23.69
C GLN A 242 -22.99 3.03 23.15
N ILE A 243 -22.45 2.03 22.48
CA ILE A 243 -21.12 2.08 21.88
C ILE A 243 -21.19 2.53 20.42
N THR A 244 -20.38 3.53 20.06
CA THR A 244 -20.30 4.01 18.68
C THR A 244 -19.34 3.15 17.84
N ALA A 245 -19.48 3.22 16.52
CA ALA A 245 -18.53 2.57 15.62
C ALA A 245 -17.08 3.02 15.85
N GLN A 246 -16.85 4.30 16.21
CA GLN A 246 -15.52 4.81 16.51
C GLN A 246 -14.93 4.21 17.79
N MET A 247 -15.75 4.07 18.84
CA MET A 247 -15.33 3.43 20.09
C MET A 247 -14.99 1.95 19.88
N ILE A 248 -15.78 1.23 19.07
CA ILE A 248 -15.46 -0.16 18.68
C ILE A 248 -14.12 -0.21 17.97
N ASN A 249 -13.84 0.72 17.05
CA ASN A 249 -12.56 0.74 16.33
C ASN A 249 -11.38 0.87 17.29
N ARG A 250 -11.46 1.82 18.24
CA ARG A 250 -10.39 2.03 19.21
C ARG A 250 -10.24 0.84 20.15
N LEU A 251 -11.34 0.24 20.60
CA LEU A 251 -11.31 -0.93 21.48
C LEU A 251 -10.69 -2.15 20.79
N GLU A 252 -11.02 -2.38 19.52
CA GLU A 252 -10.40 -3.43 18.71
C GLU A 252 -8.92 -3.17 18.47
N GLU A 253 -8.49 -1.92 18.33
CA GLU A 253 -7.07 -1.57 18.28
C GLU A 253 -6.37 -1.88 19.61
N LEU A 254 -6.96 -1.48 20.74
CA LEU A 254 -6.43 -1.80 22.07
C LEU A 254 -6.32 -3.30 22.30
N TRP A 255 -7.29 -4.10 21.86
CA TRP A 255 -7.26 -5.56 22.00
C TRP A 255 -6.10 -6.25 21.26
N LYS A 256 -5.46 -5.59 20.29
CA LYS A 256 -4.25 -6.11 19.64
C LYS A 256 -3.05 -6.11 20.58
N GLU A 257 -3.00 -5.17 21.52
CA GLU A 257 -1.87 -4.99 22.44
C GLU A 257 -2.20 -5.51 23.84
N ASN A 258 -3.45 -5.33 24.28
CA ASN A 258 -3.96 -5.79 25.55
C ASN A 258 -5.32 -6.46 25.37
N ALA A 259 -5.34 -7.79 25.36
CA ALA A 259 -6.55 -8.58 25.18
C ALA A 259 -7.62 -8.35 26.27
N ASP A 260 -7.22 -7.93 27.46
CA ASP A 260 -8.14 -7.70 28.59
C ASP A 260 -8.62 -6.24 28.70
N ALA A 261 -8.24 -5.38 27.74
CA ALA A 261 -8.69 -3.99 27.73
C ALA A 261 -10.22 -3.90 27.68
N THR A 262 -10.75 -2.89 28.33
CA THR A 262 -12.18 -2.61 28.43
C THR A 262 -12.47 -1.23 27.85
N ILE A 263 -13.75 -0.91 27.67
CA ILE A 263 -14.16 0.39 27.12
C ILE A 263 -13.70 1.57 28.01
N THR A 264 -13.58 1.37 29.31
CA THR A 264 -13.05 2.36 30.26
C THR A 264 -11.55 2.63 30.08
N ASP A 265 -10.82 1.74 29.40
CA ASP A 265 -9.41 1.98 29.06
C ASP A 265 -9.25 2.94 27.88
N LEU A 266 -10.32 3.23 27.13
CA LEU A 266 -10.30 4.22 26.05
C LEU A 266 -10.11 5.66 26.54
N ASP A 267 -10.46 5.94 27.80
CA ASP A 267 -10.43 7.28 28.38
C ASP A 267 -9.11 7.60 29.10
N LYS A 268 -8.14 6.66 29.11
CA LYS A 268 -6.84 6.87 29.76
C LYS A 268 -5.93 7.79 28.91
N PRO A 269 -5.35 8.85 29.50
CA PRO A 269 -4.46 9.77 28.76
C PRO A 269 -3.17 9.06 28.31
N GLY A 270 -2.79 9.24 27.03
CA GLY A 270 -1.59 8.66 26.41
C GLY A 270 -1.83 7.56 25.36
N ILE A 271 -3.08 7.18 25.10
CA ILE A 271 -3.45 6.12 24.14
C ILE A 271 -3.67 6.65 22.71
N ASP A 272 -3.78 7.97 22.52
CA ASP A 272 -4.13 8.59 21.23
C ASP A 272 -3.39 9.94 21.06
N GLU A 273 -2.06 9.94 20.91
CA GLU A 273 -1.39 11.09 20.29
C GLU A 273 -1.59 10.97 18.77
N GLU A 274 -2.55 11.72 18.22
CA GLU A 274 -2.66 11.84 16.77
C GLU A 274 -1.34 12.42 16.22
N PRO A 275 -0.78 11.82 15.15
CA PRO A 275 0.48 12.28 14.61
C PRO A 275 0.34 13.72 14.09
N GLN A 276 1.38 14.52 14.31
CA GLN A 276 1.44 15.88 13.77
C GLN A 276 1.27 15.86 12.24
N GLN A 277 0.41 16.74 11.73
CA GLN A 277 0.17 16.84 10.29
C GLN A 277 1.37 17.45 9.56
N CYS A 278 1.60 17.00 8.32
CA CYS A 278 2.57 17.58 7.41
C CYS A 278 2.20 19.05 7.11
N SER A 279 3.23 19.89 7.12
CA SER A 279 3.11 21.32 6.81
C SER A 279 3.57 21.59 5.38
N LEU A 280 3.10 22.68 4.78
CA LEU A 280 3.66 23.14 3.50
C LEU A 280 5.06 23.73 3.70
N ARG A 281 5.26 24.45 4.80
CA ARG A 281 6.50 25.10 5.19
C ARG A 281 7.01 24.54 6.51
N TYR A 282 8.31 24.44 6.62
CA TYR A 282 9.02 23.95 7.81
C TYR A 282 10.04 25.01 8.22
N GLU A 283 10.28 25.20 9.51
CA GLU A 283 11.26 26.16 10.03
C GLU A 283 12.69 25.71 9.75
N ASP A 284 12.94 24.43 9.95
CA ASP A 284 14.23 23.79 9.71
C ASP A 284 14.06 22.30 9.38
N ALA A 285 15.18 21.67 9.06
CA ALA A 285 15.22 20.24 8.75
C ALA A 285 14.99 19.33 9.98
N TYR A 286 15.14 19.84 11.22
CA TYR A 286 14.80 19.09 12.43
C TYR A 286 13.28 18.98 12.62
N GLN A 287 12.54 20.07 12.42
CA GLN A 287 11.08 20.06 12.41
C GLN A 287 10.56 19.13 11.31
N TYR A 288 11.16 19.20 10.12
CA TYR A 288 10.86 18.29 9.02
C TYR A 288 11.06 16.82 9.40
N GLN A 289 12.21 16.49 10.03
CA GLN A 289 12.48 15.13 10.55
C GLN A 289 11.50 14.72 11.65
N ASN A 290 11.17 15.62 12.57
CA ASN A 290 10.27 15.33 13.70
C ASN A 290 8.83 15.06 13.26
N ILE A 291 8.41 15.62 12.13
CA ILE A 291 7.09 15.36 11.55
C ILE A 291 7.13 14.07 10.72
N PHE A 292 8.04 13.93 9.76
CA PHE A 292 8.07 12.75 8.88
C PHE A 292 8.57 11.47 9.55
N GLY A 293 9.46 11.57 10.55
CA GLY A 293 10.05 10.42 11.26
C GLY A 293 8.99 9.53 11.91
N PRO A 294 8.10 10.05 12.76
CA PRO A 294 6.98 9.29 13.33
C PRO A 294 6.05 8.69 12.27
N LEU A 295 5.77 9.41 11.17
CA LEU A 295 4.92 8.91 10.08
C LEU A 295 5.53 7.70 9.39
N VAL A 296 6.84 7.76 9.07
CA VAL A 296 7.58 6.63 8.49
C VAL A 296 7.62 5.44 9.45
N LYS A 297 7.76 5.68 10.76
CA LYS A 297 7.73 4.62 11.77
C LYS A 297 6.35 3.95 11.85
N MET A 298 5.28 4.75 11.85
CA MET A 298 3.91 4.25 11.88
C MET A 298 3.61 3.38 10.65
N GLU A 299 4.02 3.82 9.45
CA GLU A 299 3.91 3.01 8.23
C GLU A 299 4.72 1.71 8.33
N ALA A 300 5.93 1.77 8.88
CA ALA A 300 6.79 0.59 9.06
C ALA A 300 6.16 -0.43 10.02
N ASP A 301 5.59 0.03 11.13
CA ASP A 301 4.95 -0.81 12.13
C ASP A 301 3.66 -1.46 11.58
N ASP A 302 2.86 -0.71 10.82
CA ASP A 302 1.66 -1.24 10.16
C ASP A 302 2.00 -2.24 9.04
N ASP A 303 3.01 -1.96 8.21
CA ASP A 303 3.49 -2.88 7.17
C ASP A 303 4.04 -4.18 7.79
N ARG A 304 4.77 -4.07 8.91
CA ARG A 304 5.26 -5.23 9.66
C ARG A 304 4.12 -6.09 10.19
N LYS A 305 3.17 -5.47 10.90
CA LYS A 305 1.99 -6.16 11.45
C LYS A 305 1.20 -6.84 10.33
N LEU A 306 1.04 -6.18 9.19
CA LEU A 306 0.37 -6.74 8.01
C LEU A 306 1.10 -7.99 7.49
N LYS A 307 2.41 -7.91 7.26
CA LYS A 307 3.22 -9.04 6.77
C LYS A 307 3.23 -10.21 7.74
N GLU A 308 3.40 -9.96 9.04
CA GLU A 308 3.39 -11.01 10.07
C GLU A 308 2.01 -11.71 10.15
N SER A 309 0.91 -10.97 9.94
CA SER A 309 -0.46 -11.51 9.90
C SER A 309 -0.77 -12.39 8.68
N GLN A 310 0.10 -12.40 7.66
CA GLN A 310 -0.10 -13.17 6.41
C GLN A 310 0.43 -14.61 6.49
N THR A 311 0.97 -15.04 7.63
CA THR A 311 1.48 -16.41 7.81
C THR A 311 0.41 -17.44 7.44
N GLN A 312 0.78 -18.42 6.59
CA GLN A 312 -0.11 -19.48 6.14
C GLN A 312 0.39 -20.84 6.63
N GLU A 313 -0.51 -21.63 7.19
CA GLU A 313 -0.22 -22.97 7.71
C GLU A 313 -0.77 -24.07 6.78
N ASN A 314 -0.33 -25.31 7.00
CA ASN A 314 -0.78 -26.49 6.27
C ASN A 314 -0.64 -26.39 4.74
N ILE A 315 0.47 -25.80 4.30
CA ILE A 315 0.82 -25.64 2.89
C ILE A 315 1.44 -26.92 2.35
N SER A 316 1.00 -27.31 1.15
CA SER A 316 1.63 -28.38 0.39
C SER A 316 2.75 -27.82 -0.49
N VAL A 317 3.94 -28.42 -0.38
CA VAL A 317 5.14 -28.02 -1.10
C VAL A 317 5.57 -29.11 -2.09
N ARG A 318 5.80 -28.69 -3.34
CA ARG A 318 6.41 -29.48 -4.39
C ARG A 318 7.86 -29.04 -4.58
N TRP A 319 8.80 -29.95 -4.35
CA TRP A 319 10.23 -29.68 -4.47
C TRP A 319 10.73 -29.86 -5.89
N ASP A 320 11.72 -29.05 -6.29
CA ASP A 320 12.40 -29.14 -7.58
C ASP A 320 13.86 -28.68 -7.46
N MET A 321 14.66 -28.89 -8.51
CA MET A 321 16.03 -28.43 -8.62
C MET A 321 16.18 -27.46 -9.80
N GLY A 322 16.59 -26.23 -9.52
CA GLY A 322 16.87 -25.24 -10.55
C GLY A 322 18.09 -25.62 -11.40
N LEU A 323 18.18 -25.05 -12.60
CA LEU A 323 19.34 -25.21 -13.49
C LEU A 323 20.66 -24.73 -12.86
N ASN A 324 20.56 -23.81 -11.89
CA ASN A 324 21.66 -23.33 -11.06
C ASN A 324 22.00 -24.25 -9.87
N LYS A 325 21.46 -25.48 -9.84
CA LYS A 325 21.63 -26.47 -8.77
C LYS A 325 21.13 -26.02 -7.39
N LYS A 326 20.27 -25.00 -7.33
CA LYS A 326 19.60 -24.60 -6.09
C LYS A 326 18.24 -25.24 -5.97
N ARG A 327 17.83 -25.49 -4.72
CA ARG A 327 16.53 -26.07 -4.39
C ARG A 327 15.41 -25.06 -4.59
N LEU A 328 14.37 -25.49 -5.30
CA LEU A 328 13.13 -24.74 -5.51
C LEU A 328 11.99 -25.41 -4.73
N ALA A 329 11.15 -24.60 -4.10
CA ALA A 329 9.91 -25.02 -3.46
C ALA A 329 8.74 -24.33 -4.18
N TYR A 330 7.80 -25.11 -4.70
CA TYR A 330 6.57 -24.64 -5.31
C TYR A 330 5.39 -24.93 -4.40
N PHE A 331 4.53 -23.95 -4.19
CA PHE A 331 3.33 -24.10 -3.37
C PHE A 331 2.26 -23.12 -3.83
N SER A 332 1.01 -23.40 -3.48
CA SER A 332 -0.11 -22.49 -3.74
C SER A 332 -0.62 -21.96 -2.41
N LEU A 333 -0.87 -20.65 -2.33
CA LEU A 333 -1.54 -20.06 -1.17
C LEU A 333 -3.05 -20.00 -1.48
N PRO A 334 -3.94 -20.38 -0.54
CA PRO A 334 -5.38 -20.25 -0.74
C PRO A 334 -5.67 -18.81 -1.13
N LYS A 335 -6.40 -18.59 -2.25
CA LYS A 335 -6.64 -17.28 -2.90
C LYS A 335 -6.58 -16.15 -1.88
N ALA A 336 -5.40 -15.54 -1.81
CA ALA A 336 -5.13 -14.52 -0.83
C ALA A 336 -6.03 -13.33 -1.13
N ASN A 337 -6.52 -12.68 -0.07
CA ASN A 337 -7.22 -11.41 -0.20
C ASN A 337 -6.44 -10.48 -1.15
N GLU A 338 -7.14 -9.65 -1.92
CA GLU A 338 -6.56 -8.69 -2.90
C GLU A 338 -5.43 -7.81 -2.31
N GLU A 339 -5.32 -7.75 -0.98
CA GLU A 339 -4.27 -7.09 -0.20
C GLU A 339 -2.87 -7.75 -0.27
N MET A 340 -2.75 -9.03 -0.67
CA MET A 340 -1.46 -9.73 -0.69
C MET A 340 -0.72 -9.56 -2.03
N ARG A 341 0.09 -8.50 -2.14
CA ARG A 341 0.98 -8.29 -3.29
C ARG A 341 2.35 -8.92 -3.03
N LEU A 342 2.55 -10.14 -3.54
CA LEU A 342 3.86 -10.80 -3.57
C LEU A 342 4.65 -10.36 -4.80
N MET A 343 5.91 -9.98 -4.64
CA MET A 343 6.81 -9.61 -5.73
C MET A 343 7.96 -10.61 -5.86
N ALA A 344 8.47 -10.76 -7.09
CA ALA A 344 9.71 -11.49 -7.30
C ALA A 344 10.87 -10.81 -6.54
N GLY A 345 11.65 -11.61 -5.82
CA GLY A 345 12.71 -11.18 -4.91
C GLY A 345 12.29 -11.01 -3.44
N ASP A 346 11.00 -11.13 -3.12
CA ASP A 346 10.52 -11.13 -1.73
C ASP A 346 11.07 -12.34 -0.97
N GLU A 347 11.28 -12.21 0.34
CA GLU A 347 11.77 -13.29 1.18
C GLU A 347 10.63 -13.99 1.90
N LEU A 348 10.57 -15.31 1.73
CA LEU A 348 9.64 -16.18 2.42
C LEU A 348 10.43 -17.17 3.26
N ARG A 349 9.95 -17.43 4.47
CA ARG A 349 10.46 -18.48 5.32
C ARG A 349 9.49 -19.66 5.26
N LEU A 350 10.00 -20.80 4.84
CA LEU A 350 9.30 -22.08 4.86
C LEU A 350 9.71 -22.81 6.14
N ARG A 351 8.73 -23.19 6.96
CA ARG A 351 8.94 -24.03 8.14
C ARG A 351 8.20 -25.35 7.94
N TYR A 352 8.88 -26.47 8.17
CA TYR A 352 8.22 -27.77 8.26
C TYR A 352 7.85 -28.04 9.72
N VAL A 353 6.58 -28.33 9.96
CA VAL A 353 6.03 -28.63 11.29
C VAL A 353 5.48 -30.05 11.24
N GLY A 354 6.33 -31.04 11.51
CA GLY A 354 5.92 -32.45 11.50
C GLY A 354 5.02 -32.83 12.68
N ASP A 355 4.31 -33.96 12.56
CA ASP A 355 3.40 -34.50 13.61
C ASP A 355 4.12 -35.00 14.87
N SER A 356 5.44 -35.18 14.80
CA SER A 356 6.29 -35.59 15.92
C SER A 356 7.28 -34.48 16.24
N SER A 357 7.22 -33.98 17.47
CA SER A 357 7.93 -32.80 18.03
C SER A 357 9.47 -32.75 17.92
N LYS A 358 10.10 -33.65 17.15
CA LYS A 358 11.56 -33.75 16.99
C LYS A 358 12.11 -33.35 15.62
N LEU A 359 11.30 -33.25 14.58
CA LEU A 359 11.76 -32.84 13.24
C LEU A 359 11.14 -31.51 12.84
N THR A 360 11.76 -30.41 13.28
CA THR A 360 11.41 -29.06 12.80
C THR A 360 12.50 -28.57 11.86
N TRP A 361 12.10 -28.02 10.72
CA TRP A 361 13.02 -27.41 9.77
C TRP A 361 12.54 -26.01 9.41
N SER A 362 13.48 -25.10 9.17
CA SER A 362 13.19 -23.75 8.71
C SER A 362 14.21 -23.32 7.66
N GLY A 363 13.74 -22.91 6.49
CA GLY A 363 14.57 -22.38 5.42
C GLY A 363 14.03 -21.06 4.90
N VAL A 364 14.93 -20.13 4.60
CA VAL A 364 14.57 -18.85 3.95
C VAL A 364 14.89 -18.95 2.46
N GLY A 365 13.92 -18.56 1.63
CA GLY A 365 14.06 -18.49 0.18
C GLY A 365 13.58 -17.16 -0.37
N HIS A 366 13.93 -16.89 -1.62
CA HIS A 366 13.45 -15.73 -2.35
C HIS A 366 12.43 -16.15 -3.40
N VAL A 367 11.39 -15.35 -3.60
CA VAL A 367 10.37 -15.60 -4.62
C VAL A 367 10.97 -15.42 -6.00
N VAL A 368 10.91 -16.48 -6.80
CA VAL A 368 11.35 -16.48 -8.21
C VAL A 368 10.18 -16.57 -9.18
N LYS A 369 9.03 -17.09 -8.72
CA LYS A 369 7.79 -17.16 -9.49
C LYS A 369 6.64 -16.67 -8.65
N VAL A 370 5.89 -15.71 -9.19
CA VAL A 370 4.62 -15.22 -8.62
C VAL A 370 3.45 -15.81 -9.41
N PRO A 371 2.26 -15.94 -8.81
CA PRO A 371 1.06 -16.42 -9.50
C PRO A 371 0.76 -15.53 -10.72
N ASN A 372 0.43 -16.15 -11.84
CA ASN A 372 0.11 -15.45 -13.08
C ASN A 372 -0.93 -16.23 -13.90
N ASN A 373 -1.26 -15.74 -15.09
CA ASN A 373 -2.25 -16.37 -15.98
C ASN A 373 -1.87 -17.81 -16.40
N TYR A 374 -0.64 -18.25 -16.17
CA TYR A 374 -0.12 -19.57 -16.53
C TYR A 374 -0.02 -20.53 -15.33
N GLY A 375 -0.35 -20.09 -14.11
CA GLY A 375 -0.41 -20.95 -12.93
C GLY A 375 -0.50 -20.19 -11.61
N GLU A 376 -1.19 -20.77 -10.64
CA GLU A 376 -1.39 -20.20 -9.30
C GLU A 376 -0.23 -20.49 -8.33
N GLU A 377 0.75 -21.30 -8.75
CA GLU A 377 1.90 -21.67 -7.92
C GLU A 377 2.88 -20.51 -7.72
N ILE A 378 3.28 -20.32 -6.46
CA ILE A 378 4.42 -19.51 -6.03
C ILE A 378 5.65 -20.41 -6.04
N GLY A 379 6.75 -19.93 -6.62
CA GLY A 379 8.04 -20.61 -6.58
C GLY A 379 9.03 -19.83 -5.74
N THR A 380 9.66 -20.48 -4.77
CA THR A 380 10.74 -19.91 -3.95
C THR A 380 12.05 -20.67 -4.14
N GLU A 381 13.14 -19.94 -4.33
CA GLU A 381 14.50 -20.48 -4.35
C GLU A 381 15.12 -20.38 -2.96
N LEU A 382 15.46 -21.52 -2.35
CA LEU A 382 16.09 -21.56 -1.04
C LEU A 382 17.50 -20.99 -1.08
N ARG A 383 17.87 -20.22 -0.05
CA ARG A 383 19.24 -19.73 0.13
C ARG A 383 20.24 -20.86 0.37
N ILE A 384 19.84 -21.83 1.20
CA ILE A 384 20.63 -23.02 1.56
C ILE A 384 19.83 -24.23 1.11
N SER A 385 20.42 -25.02 0.20
CA SER A 385 19.76 -26.21 -0.36
C SER A 385 19.97 -27.46 0.49
N GLN A 386 20.96 -27.46 1.38
CA GLN A 386 21.28 -28.57 2.26
C GLN A 386 20.27 -28.67 3.42
N GLY A 387 19.88 -29.90 3.76
CA GLY A 387 18.96 -30.18 4.87
C GLY A 387 17.49 -29.83 4.60
N ALA A 388 17.11 -29.49 3.37
CA ALA A 388 15.72 -29.27 3.01
C ALA A 388 14.93 -30.61 3.06
N PRO A 389 13.76 -30.67 3.73
CA PRO A 389 12.94 -31.87 3.90
C PRO A 389 12.20 -32.24 2.60
N ILE A 390 12.93 -32.77 1.62
CA ILE A 390 12.41 -33.04 0.26
C ILE A 390 11.47 -34.24 0.20
N GLU A 391 11.59 -35.15 1.16
CA GLU A 391 10.73 -36.32 1.34
C GLU A 391 9.32 -35.97 1.85
N PHE A 392 9.13 -34.76 2.38
CA PHE A 392 7.85 -34.28 2.89
C PHE A 392 7.24 -33.24 1.94
N SER A 393 5.94 -33.37 1.69
CA SER A 393 5.18 -32.51 0.78
C SER A 393 4.01 -31.77 1.43
N THR A 394 3.71 -32.04 2.70
CA THR A 394 2.61 -31.43 3.47
C THR A 394 3.11 -30.89 4.81
N ASN A 395 2.25 -30.17 5.55
CA ASN A 395 2.56 -29.60 6.87
C ASN A 395 3.69 -28.55 6.86
N PHE A 396 3.75 -27.76 5.79
CA PHE A 396 4.60 -26.57 5.76
C PHE A 396 3.83 -25.33 6.20
N VAL A 397 4.57 -24.40 6.81
CA VAL A 397 4.12 -23.07 7.16
C VAL A 397 4.95 -22.07 6.34
N VAL A 398 4.28 -21.12 5.71
CA VAL A 398 4.88 -20.03 4.94
C VAL A 398 4.76 -18.75 5.75
N GLU A 399 5.88 -18.21 6.18
CA GLU A 399 5.97 -16.89 6.85
C GLU A 399 6.56 -15.85 5.88
N PHE A 400 5.96 -14.66 5.85
CA PHE A 400 6.46 -13.54 5.08
C PHE A 400 7.54 -12.83 5.90
N VAL A 401 8.77 -12.76 5.37
CA VAL A 401 9.88 -12.11 6.07
C VAL A 401 9.79 -10.60 5.85
N TRP A 402 9.34 -9.88 6.87
CA TRP A 402 9.37 -8.42 6.85
C TRP A 402 10.81 -7.89 6.91
N LYS A 403 11.06 -6.80 6.20
CA LYS A 403 12.36 -6.11 6.20
C LYS A 403 12.16 -4.62 6.40
N SER A 404 12.84 -4.06 7.39
CA SER A 404 12.85 -2.63 7.69
C SER A 404 13.64 -1.78 6.70
N THR A 405 14.39 -2.38 5.76
CA THR A 405 15.45 -1.70 5.00
C THR A 405 14.99 -0.43 4.26
N SER A 406 13.79 -0.41 3.69
CA SER A 406 13.23 0.79 3.05
C SER A 406 13.01 1.91 4.06
N PHE A 407 12.34 1.59 5.17
CA PHE A 407 12.04 2.51 6.26
C PHE A 407 13.31 3.02 6.96
N ASP A 408 14.27 2.14 7.21
CA ASP A 408 15.57 2.51 7.80
C ASP A 408 16.32 3.53 6.93
N ARG A 409 16.28 3.34 5.60
CA ARG A 409 16.92 4.27 4.65
C ARG A 409 16.18 5.62 4.58
N MET A 410 14.86 5.63 4.66
CA MET A 410 14.07 6.86 4.76
C MET A 410 14.41 7.62 6.06
N GLN A 411 14.42 6.94 7.21
CA GLN A 411 14.80 7.54 8.49
C GLN A 411 16.24 8.07 8.47
N ALA A 412 17.17 7.30 7.89
CA ALA A 412 18.56 7.74 7.73
C ALA A 412 18.65 9.00 6.86
N ALA A 413 17.88 9.07 5.76
CA ALA A 413 17.85 10.24 4.90
C ALA A 413 17.30 11.48 5.61
N LEU A 414 16.19 11.35 6.35
CA LEU A 414 15.65 12.45 7.16
C LEU A 414 16.67 12.96 8.18
N LYS A 415 17.38 12.04 8.85
CA LYS A 415 18.47 12.40 9.78
C LYS A 415 19.63 13.09 9.07
N THR A 416 20.06 12.60 7.92
CA THR A 416 21.14 13.22 7.14
C THR A 416 20.74 14.62 6.67
N PHE A 417 19.50 14.82 6.24
CA PHE A 417 18.99 16.14 5.86
C PHE A 417 19.01 17.15 7.03
N ALA A 418 18.72 16.68 8.26
CA ALA A 418 18.75 17.51 9.45
C ALA A 418 20.18 17.82 9.96
N VAL A 419 21.09 16.85 9.90
CA VAL A 419 22.39 16.92 10.57
C VAL A 419 23.55 17.31 9.64
N ASP A 420 23.51 16.89 8.37
CA ASP A 420 24.59 17.13 7.42
C ASP A 420 24.24 18.29 6.48
N GLU A 421 24.84 19.45 6.73
CA GLU A 421 24.70 20.66 5.90
C GLU A 421 25.20 20.47 4.46
N ASN A 422 26.06 19.49 4.20
CA ASN A 422 26.56 19.20 2.85
C ASN A 422 25.68 18.22 2.07
N SER A 423 24.62 17.69 2.70
CA SER A 423 23.70 16.73 2.08
C SER A 423 22.93 17.32 0.90
N VAL A 424 22.67 18.63 0.91
CA VAL A 424 22.04 19.39 -0.17
C VAL A 424 22.64 20.79 -0.26
N SER A 425 22.55 21.44 -1.42
CA SER A 425 22.89 22.86 -1.53
C SER A 425 21.94 23.75 -0.72
N ALA A 426 22.43 24.88 -0.20
CA ALA A 426 21.62 25.85 0.54
C ALA A 426 20.35 26.31 -0.20
N TYR A 427 20.43 26.49 -1.53
CA TYR A 427 19.26 26.82 -2.35
C TYR A 427 18.20 25.72 -2.28
N LEU A 428 18.60 24.46 -2.45
CA LEU A 428 17.68 23.33 -2.36
C LEU A 428 17.15 23.14 -0.94
N TYR A 429 17.99 23.29 0.09
CA TYR A 429 17.57 23.23 1.49
C TYR A 429 16.38 24.15 1.77
N HIS A 430 16.52 25.45 1.46
CA HIS A 430 15.46 26.42 1.70
C HIS A 430 14.23 26.20 0.81
N ARG A 431 14.41 25.82 -0.46
CA ARG A 431 13.29 25.50 -1.35
C ARG A 431 12.50 24.27 -0.90
N LEU A 432 13.18 23.22 -0.43
CA LEU A 432 12.54 22.01 0.07
C LEU A 432 11.75 22.29 1.35
N LEU A 433 12.25 23.14 2.24
CA LEU A 433 11.52 23.57 3.45
C LEU A 433 10.37 24.56 3.18
N GLY A 434 10.21 25.04 1.94
CA GLY A 434 9.16 25.98 1.57
C GLY A 434 9.44 27.44 1.96
N HIS A 435 10.71 27.77 2.23
CA HIS A 435 11.12 29.15 2.46
C HIS A 435 11.07 29.97 1.17
N GLU A 436 10.89 31.27 1.31
CA GLU A 436 11.01 32.20 0.20
C GLU A 436 12.48 32.37 -0.17
N VAL A 437 12.81 32.10 -1.43
CA VAL A 437 14.15 32.22 -1.99
C VAL A 437 14.00 32.83 -3.37
N ASP A 438 14.92 33.71 -3.76
CA ASP A 438 14.96 34.25 -5.11
C ASP A 438 15.29 33.16 -6.13
N ASP A 439 14.73 33.25 -7.32
CA ASP A 439 15.02 32.31 -8.41
C ASP A 439 16.49 32.37 -8.82
N LEU A 440 17.20 31.25 -8.64
CA LEU A 440 18.60 31.13 -9.07
C LEU A 440 18.67 30.58 -10.49
N VAL A 441 19.38 31.30 -11.37
CA VAL A 441 19.71 30.85 -12.72
C VAL A 441 21.17 30.42 -12.77
N MET A 442 21.40 29.15 -13.13
CA MET A 442 22.73 28.60 -13.31
C MET A 442 23.35 29.05 -14.63
N LYS A 443 24.60 29.50 -14.57
CA LYS A 443 25.40 29.83 -15.76
C LYS A 443 25.89 28.53 -16.40
N VAL A 444 25.20 28.08 -17.44
CA VAL A 444 25.55 26.90 -18.22
C VAL A 444 25.62 27.23 -19.71
N THR A 445 26.59 26.62 -20.41
CA THR A 445 26.65 26.68 -21.87
C THR A 445 25.61 25.73 -22.44
N LEU A 446 24.57 26.29 -23.06
CA LEU A 446 23.51 25.49 -23.68
C LEU A 446 24.03 24.75 -24.91
N PRO A 447 23.59 23.50 -25.13
CA PRO A 447 23.97 22.74 -26.31
C PRO A 447 23.36 23.37 -27.57
N LYS A 448 24.05 23.24 -28.72
CA LYS A 448 23.52 23.69 -30.02
C LYS A 448 22.30 22.88 -30.47
N ARG A 449 22.27 21.59 -30.11
CA ARG A 449 21.17 20.66 -30.40
C ARG A 449 20.72 20.03 -29.10
N PHE A 450 19.43 20.16 -28.78
CA PHE A 450 18.85 19.61 -27.56
C PHE A 450 18.52 18.12 -27.67
N SER A 451 18.25 17.59 -28.87
CA SER A 451 18.06 16.14 -29.05
C SER A 451 19.35 15.37 -28.82
N ALA A 452 19.27 14.31 -28.01
CA ALA A 452 20.38 13.41 -27.73
C ALA A 452 20.51 12.33 -28.83
N PRO A 453 21.73 11.86 -29.14
CA PRO A 453 21.94 10.78 -30.10
C PRO A 453 21.23 9.49 -29.63
N GLY A 454 20.72 8.70 -30.58
CA GLY A 454 20.05 7.42 -30.29
C GLY A 454 18.63 7.55 -29.70
N LEU A 455 18.14 8.78 -29.48
CA LEU A 455 16.79 9.07 -29.03
C LEU A 455 15.98 9.82 -30.12
N PRO A 456 14.63 9.80 -30.05
CA PRO A 456 13.79 10.58 -30.96
C PRO A 456 14.08 12.09 -30.91
N GLU A 457 13.77 12.78 -32.01
CA GLU A 457 13.78 14.25 -32.03
C GLU A 457 12.77 14.82 -31.03
N LEU A 458 13.17 15.89 -30.36
CA LEU A 458 12.34 16.51 -29.32
C LEU A 458 11.39 17.54 -29.95
N ASN A 459 10.15 17.58 -29.47
CA ASN A 459 9.21 18.64 -29.82
C ASN A 459 9.50 19.94 -29.05
N HIS A 460 8.76 21.02 -29.36
CA HIS A 460 8.97 22.34 -28.74
C HIS A 460 8.90 22.30 -27.20
N SER A 461 7.90 21.61 -26.64
CA SER A 461 7.66 21.56 -25.19
C SER A 461 8.77 20.78 -24.46
N GLN A 462 9.27 19.72 -25.09
CA GLN A 462 10.39 18.92 -24.59
C GLN A 462 11.70 19.70 -24.68
N VAL A 463 11.96 20.40 -25.79
CA VAL A 463 13.13 21.29 -25.93
C VAL A 463 13.10 22.41 -24.89
N TYR A 464 11.93 23.03 -24.68
CA TYR A 464 11.74 24.04 -23.65
C TYR A 464 12.02 23.48 -22.24
N ALA A 465 11.55 22.27 -21.95
CA ALA A 465 11.83 21.58 -20.70
C ALA A 465 13.34 21.36 -20.52
N VAL A 466 14.02 20.72 -21.47
CA VAL A 466 15.47 20.47 -21.39
C VAL A 466 16.24 21.78 -21.19
N LYS A 467 15.94 22.82 -21.98
CA LYS A 467 16.59 24.13 -21.88
C LYS A 467 16.43 24.74 -20.49
N THR A 468 15.20 24.76 -19.97
CA THR A 468 14.88 25.39 -18.69
C THR A 468 15.52 24.62 -17.53
N VAL A 469 15.46 23.29 -17.56
CA VAL A 469 16.01 22.42 -16.51
C VAL A 469 17.52 22.56 -16.38
N LEU A 470 18.26 22.66 -17.50
CA LEU A 470 19.71 22.83 -17.47
C LEU A 470 20.14 24.13 -16.75
N GLN A 471 19.26 25.13 -16.70
CA GLN A 471 19.54 26.46 -16.14
C GLN A 471 19.02 26.64 -14.71
N ARG A 472 18.33 25.67 -14.11
CA ARG A 472 17.73 25.79 -12.77
C ARG A 472 18.24 24.73 -11.80
N PRO A 473 18.51 25.09 -10.53
CA PRO A 473 18.89 24.11 -9.51
C PRO A 473 17.74 23.18 -9.10
N LEU A 474 16.49 23.64 -9.16
CA LEU A 474 15.30 22.82 -8.91
C LEU A 474 14.36 22.94 -10.11
N SER A 475 13.88 21.81 -10.62
CA SER A 475 12.89 21.79 -11.70
C SER A 475 11.88 20.67 -11.50
N LEU A 476 10.62 20.99 -11.75
CA LEU A 476 9.53 20.02 -11.81
C LEU A 476 9.11 19.88 -13.28
N ILE A 477 9.00 18.66 -13.79
CA ILE A 477 8.45 18.36 -15.11
C ILE A 477 7.18 17.54 -14.91
N GLN A 478 6.05 18.09 -15.36
CA GLN A 478 4.80 17.35 -15.46
C GLN A 478 4.70 16.75 -16.86
N GLY A 479 4.55 15.43 -16.95
CA GLY A 479 4.31 14.80 -18.24
C GLY A 479 3.08 13.90 -18.24
N PRO A 480 1.97 14.36 -18.86
CA PRO A 480 0.81 13.52 -19.10
C PRO A 480 1.14 12.20 -19.82
N PRO A 481 0.26 11.18 -19.78
CA PRO A 481 0.49 9.89 -20.42
C PRO A 481 0.90 10.02 -21.90
N GLY A 482 2.00 9.37 -22.28
CA GLY A 482 2.44 9.34 -23.68
C GLY A 482 3.19 10.58 -24.17
N THR A 483 3.45 11.58 -23.33
CA THR A 483 4.12 12.84 -23.72
C THR A 483 5.65 12.76 -23.86
N GLY A 484 6.23 11.58 -23.65
CA GLY A 484 7.67 11.37 -23.77
C GLY A 484 8.48 11.81 -22.53
N LYS A 485 7.91 11.72 -21.32
CA LYS A 485 8.63 11.93 -20.04
C LYS A 485 10.01 11.29 -20.04
N THR A 486 10.07 9.97 -20.19
CA THR A 486 11.31 9.19 -20.13
C THR A 486 12.33 9.59 -21.22
N VAL A 487 11.87 9.97 -22.42
CA VAL A 487 12.76 10.46 -23.50
C VAL A 487 13.35 11.82 -23.14
N THR A 488 12.53 12.71 -22.56
CA THR A 488 12.96 14.02 -22.08
C THR A 488 13.94 13.88 -20.92
N SER A 489 13.63 13.03 -19.93
CA SER A 489 14.51 12.70 -18.80
C SER A 489 15.86 12.15 -19.26
N ALA A 490 15.88 11.17 -20.16
CA ALA A 490 17.12 10.61 -20.70
C ALA A 490 17.95 11.67 -21.46
N THR A 491 17.29 12.60 -22.16
CA THR A 491 17.95 13.70 -22.86
C THR A 491 18.54 14.73 -21.89
N ILE A 492 17.84 15.05 -20.79
CA ILE A 492 18.36 15.89 -19.71
C ILE A 492 19.63 15.26 -19.13
N VAL A 493 19.55 13.97 -18.76
CA VAL A 493 20.70 13.22 -18.22
C VAL A 493 21.89 13.25 -19.18
N TYR A 494 21.65 13.06 -20.47
CA TYR A 494 22.69 13.15 -21.50
C TYR A 494 23.44 14.49 -21.46
N HIS A 495 22.71 15.61 -21.44
CA HIS A 495 23.34 16.93 -21.42
C HIS A 495 24.02 17.26 -20.09
N LEU A 496 23.47 16.79 -18.96
CA LEU A 496 24.09 16.95 -17.64
C LEU A 496 25.47 16.29 -17.58
N VAL A 497 25.59 15.07 -18.12
CA VAL A 497 26.88 14.38 -18.24
C VAL A 497 27.82 15.13 -19.20
N LYS A 498 27.34 15.56 -20.38
CA LYS A 498 28.18 16.24 -21.38
C LYS A 498 28.65 17.64 -20.96
N GLN A 499 27.96 18.28 -20.03
CA GLN A 499 28.41 19.53 -19.41
C GLN A 499 29.50 19.31 -18.34
N ASN A 500 30.03 18.08 -18.18
CA ASN A 500 31.06 17.70 -17.22
C ASN A 500 30.71 18.07 -15.76
N GLN A 501 29.43 18.00 -15.39
CA GLN A 501 28.99 18.27 -14.01
C GLN A 501 29.24 17.09 -13.05
N GLY A 502 29.98 16.08 -13.49
CA GLY A 502 30.24 14.85 -12.76
C GLY A 502 29.23 13.76 -13.10
N GLN A 503 29.22 12.73 -12.27
CA GLN A 503 28.31 11.60 -12.39
C GLN A 503 26.87 12.01 -12.05
N VAL A 504 25.90 11.52 -12.84
CA VAL A 504 24.48 11.79 -12.62
C VAL A 504 23.82 10.60 -11.91
N LEU A 505 23.06 10.88 -10.86
CA LEU A 505 22.20 9.88 -10.22
C LEU A 505 20.80 9.95 -10.81
N VAL A 506 20.29 8.78 -11.21
CA VAL A 506 18.96 8.64 -11.78
C VAL A 506 18.16 7.66 -10.94
N CYS A 507 17.02 8.12 -10.43
CA CYS A 507 16.15 7.34 -9.55
C CYS A 507 14.70 7.29 -10.05
N ALA A 508 13.99 6.27 -9.60
CA ALA A 508 12.53 6.20 -9.65
C ALA A 508 12.04 5.27 -8.51
N PRO A 509 10.79 5.37 -8.02
CA PRO A 509 10.29 4.52 -6.94
C PRO A 509 10.16 3.05 -7.37
N SER A 510 9.77 2.78 -8.62
CA SER A 510 9.57 1.41 -9.12
C SER A 510 10.74 0.91 -9.97
N ASN A 511 11.05 -0.39 -9.87
CA ASN A 511 12.12 -1.00 -10.67
C ASN A 511 11.85 -0.91 -12.18
N ILE A 512 10.59 -1.07 -12.61
CA ILE A 512 10.21 -0.99 -14.01
C ILE A 512 10.49 0.41 -14.58
N ALA A 513 10.18 1.48 -13.83
CA ALA A 513 10.49 2.84 -14.24
C ALA A 513 11.99 3.07 -14.36
N VAL A 514 12.78 2.58 -13.39
CA VAL A 514 14.26 2.66 -13.46
C VAL A 514 14.78 1.93 -14.69
N ASP A 515 14.29 0.73 -14.99
CA ASP A 515 14.77 -0.08 -16.10
C ASP A 515 14.43 0.56 -17.46
N GLN A 516 13.22 1.12 -17.62
CA GLN A 516 12.83 1.90 -18.81
C GLN A 516 13.74 3.11 -19.03
N LEU A 517 14.05 3.85 -17.97
CA LEU A 517 14.92 5.01 -18.05
C LEU A 517 16.38 4.61 -18.33
N THR A 518 16.85 3.54 -17.69
CA THR A 518 18.18 2.94 -17.92
C THR A 518 18.36 2.57 -19.40
N GLU A 519 17.36 1.93 -20.01
CA GLU A 519 17.40 1.54 -21.42
C GLU A 519 17.54 2.76 -22.36
N LYS A 520 16.78 3.83 -22.08
CA LYS A 520 16.83 5.07 -22.89
C LYS A 520 18.15 5.80 -22.74
N ILE A 521 18.70 5.89 -21.53
CA ILE A 521 20.01 6.52 -21.29
C ILE A 521 21.12 5.71 -21.94
N HIS A 522 21.06 4.38 -21.89
CA HIS A 522 22.04 3.53 -22.57
C HIS A 522 22.08 3.77 -24.08
N LYS A 523 20.92 3.98 -24.72
CA LYS A 523 20.81 4.30 -26.16
C LYS A 523 21.56 5.58 -26.56
N THR A 524 21.85 6.49 -25.64
CA THR A 524 22.65 7.70 -25.94
C THR A 524 24.16 7.45 -25.98
N GLY A 525 24.60 6.21 -25.71
CA GLY A 525 26.01 5.82 -25.69
C GLY A 525 26.76 6.21 -24.41
N LEU A 526 26.05 6.54 -23.34
CA LEU A 526 26.66 6.80 -22.03
C LEU A 526 27.02 5.51 -21.29
N LYS A 527 28.01 5.58 -20.39
CA LYS A 527 28.38 4.49 -19.48
C LYS A 527 27.40 4.43 -18.32
N VAL A 528 26.42 3.54 -18.43
CA VAL A 528 25.34 3.38 -17.43
C VAL A 528 25.61 2.18 -16.54
N VAL A 529 25.45 2.36 -15.23
CA VAL A 529 25.43 1.27 -14.24
C VAL A 529 24.05 1.21 -13.59
N ARG A 530 23.39 0.06 -13.68
CA ARG A 530 22.14 -0.21 -12.95
C ARG A 530 22.46 -0.90 -11.62
N LEU A 531 22.23 -0.19 -10.51
CA LEU A 531 22.41 -0.73 -9.16
C LEU A 531 21.09 -1.33 -8.64
N CYS A 532 21.04 -2.66 -8.49
CA CYS A 532 19.89 -3.38 -7.93
C CYS A 532 20.15 -3.84 -6.49
N ALA A 533 19.08 -4.05 -5.72
CA ALA A 533 19.15 -4.73 -4.43
C ALA A 533 19.64 -6.18 -4.62
N LYS A 534 20.39 -6.70 -3.64
CA LYS A 534 20.94 -8.07 -3.69
C LYS A 534 19.88 -9.15 -3.88
N SER A 535 18.70 -8.99 -3.29
CA SER A 535 17.58 -9.91 -3.44
C SER A 535 17.01 -9.97 -4.87
N ARG A 536 17.38 -9.02 -5.74
CA ARG A 536 16.95 -8.96 -7.14
C ARG A 536 18.05 -9.34 -8.14
N GLU A 537 19.26 -9.71 -7.69
CA GLU A 537 20.37 -10.08 -8.60
C GLU A 537 20.06 -11.34 -9.43
N ALA A 538 19.13 -12.19 -8.99
CA ALA A 538 18.70 -13.38 -9.72
C ALA A 538 17.56 -13.12 -10.74
N LEU A 539 16.98 -11.92 -10.73
CA LEU A 539 15.85 -11.58 -11.60
C LEU A 539 16.34 -11.06 -12.93
N ASP A 540 15.70 -11.50 -14.02
CA ASP A 540 16.00 -10.98 -15.34
C ASP A 540 15.17 -9.73 -15.67
N SER A 541 15.73 -8.88 -16.52
CA SER A 541 15.20 -7.59 -16.96
C SER A 541 15.82 -7.23 -18.32
N PRO A 542 15.16 -6.37 -19.12
CA PRO A 542 15.72 -5.92 -20.39
C PRO A 542 17.09 -5.23 -20.28
N VAL A 543 17.44 -4.75 -19.09
CA VAL A 543 18.69 -4.03 -18.79
C VAL A 543 19.63 -4.81 -17.86
N SER A 544 19.42 -6.13 -17.69
CA SER A 544 20.25 -6.97 -16.81
C SER A 544 21.73 -6.89 -17.14
N PHE A 545 22.09 -6.75 -18.42
CA PHE A 545 23.49 -6.62 -18.86
C PHE A 545 24.16 -5.32 -18.37
N LEU A 546 23.37 -4.31 -18.00
CA LEU A 546 23.84 -3.07 -17.37
C LEU A 546 23.88 -3.14 -15.85
N ALA A 547 23.37 -4.21 -15.25
CA ALA A 547 23.35 -4.35 -13.80
C ALA A 547 24.76 -4.52 -13.24
N LEU A 548 25.07 -3.84 -12.12
CA LEU A 548 26.41 -3.82 -11.53
C LEU A 548 26.99 -5.22 -11.34
N HIS A 549 26.20 -6.15 -10.79
CA HIS A 549 26.64 -7.52 -10.54
C HIS A 549 26.97 -8.29 -11.84
N ASN A 550 26.23 -8.05 -12.92
CA ASN A 550 26.48 -8.69 -14.22
C ASN A 550 27.69 -8.08 -14.94
N GLN A 551 27.86 -6.76 -14.87
CA GLN A 551 29.06 -6.10 -15.38
C GLN A 551 30.31 -6.64 -14.69
N ILE A 552 30.27 -6.81 -13.35
CA ILE A 552 31.39 -7.39 -12.58
C ILE A 552 31.68 -8.82 -13.01
N ARG A 553 30.63 -9.65 -13.19
CA ARG A 553 30.80 -11.04 -13.66
C ARG A 553 31.51 -11.10 -15.02
N ASN A 554 31.27 -10.11 -15.87
CA ASN A 554 31.83 -10.05 -17.21
C ASN A 554 33.20 -9.34 -17.27
N LEU A 555 33.68 -8.70 -16.20
CA LEU A 555 34.99 -8.03 -16.17
C LEU A 555 36.13 -9.02 -16.46
N GLU A 556 36.84 -8.83 -17.56
CA GLU A 556 38.02 -9.64 -17.92
C GLU A 556 39.28 -9.25 -17.16
N SER A 557 39.32 -8.03 -16.61
CA SER A 557 40.49 -7.45 -15.94
C SER A 557 40.84 -8.10 -14.59
N GLU A 558 39.93 -8.86 -13.97
CA GLU A 558 40.12 -9.44 -12.63
C GLU A 558 39.83 -10.96 -12.66
N PRO A 559 40.75 -11.79 -13.19
CA PRO A 559 40.55 -13.23 -13.37
C PRO A 559 40.43 -13.99 -12.05
N GLU A 560 40.99 -13.46 -10.97
CA GLU A 560 40.91 -14.06 -9.64
C GLU A 560 39.47 -14.01 -9.10
N LEU A 561 38.78 -12.89 -9.27
CA LEU A 561 37.39 -12.74 -8.87
C LEU A 561 36.50 -13.73 -9.63
N LYS A 562 36.76 -13.95 -10.93
CA LYS A 562 36.06 -14.94 -11.75
C LYS A 562 36.24 -16.36 -11.22
N LYS A 563 37.48 -16.75 -10.86
CA LYS A 563 37.76 -18.08 -10.27
C LYS A 563 37.02 -18.29 -8.94
N LEU A 564 37.04 -17.28 -8.07
CA LEU A 564 36.34 -17.34 -6.78
C LEU A 564 34.82 -17.36 -6.96
N GLN A 565 34.29 -16.62 -7.93
CA GLN A 565 32.86 -16.66 -8.28
C GLN A 565 32.46 -18.03 -8.82
N GLN A 566 33.23 -18.60 -9.75
CA GLN A 566 32.97 -19.93 -10.31
C GLN A 566 33.00 -21.00 -9.21
N LEU A 567 34.02 -20.96 -8.34
CA LEU A 567 34.08 -21.89 -7.20
C LEU A 567 32.83 -21.76 -6.34
N LYS A 568 32.41 -20.53 -6.01
CA LYS A 568 31.19 -20.27 -5.24
C LYS A 568 29.92 -20.78 -5.92
N ASP A 569 29.83 -20.67 -7.24
CA ASP A 569 28.68 -21.15 -8.00
C ASP A 569 28.66 -22.69 -8.08
N GLU A 570 29.82 -23.35 -8.06
CA GLU A 570 29.96 -24.80 -8.09
C GLU A 570 29.73 -25.46 -6.71
N THR A 571 30.25 -24.86 -5.64
CA THR A 571 30.21 -25.40 -4.27
C THR A 571 29.09 -24.81 -3.41
N GLY A 572 28.48 -23.70 -3.83
CA GLY A 572 27.48 -22.93 -3.08
C GLY A 572 28.09 -22.02 -2.01
N GLU A 573 29.20 -22.42 -1.40
CA GLU A 573 29.91 -21.69 -0.34
C GLU A 573 31.42 -21.66 -0.56
N LEU A 574 32.08 -20.63 -0.04
CA LEU A 574 33.53 -20.47 -0.07
C LEU A 574 34.12 -20.70 1.33
N SER A 575 35.40 -21.08 1.38
CA SER A 575 36.16 -21.09 2.64
C SER A 575 36.16 -19.68 3.28
N SER A 576 36.34 -19.58 4.59
CA SER A 576 36.34 -18.28 5.29
C SER A 576 37.40 -17.31 4.74
N ALA A 577 38.57 -17.82 4.35
CA ALA A 577 39.65 -17.05 3.73
C ALA A 577 39.26 -16.59 2.31
N ASP A 578 38.71 -17.49 1.49
CA ASP A 578 38.30 -17.19 0.12
C ASP A 578 37.09 -16.25 0.07
N GLU A 579 36.12 -16.40 0.98
CA GLU A 579 34.98 -15.50 1.09
C GLU A 579 35.42 -14.09 1.47
N LYS A 580 36.41 -13.94 2.37
CA LYS A 580 37.00 -12.63 2.71
C LYS A 580 37.70 -12.01 1.50
N ARG A 581 38.46 -12.81 0.75
CA ARG A 581 39.19 -12.37 -0.45
C ARG A 581 38.22 -11.98 -1.58
N TYR A 582 37.23 -12.82 -1.86
CA TYR A 582 36.14 -12.59 -2.78
C TYR A 582 35.41 -11.28 -2.48
N ARG A 583 35.00 -11.05 -1.21
CA ARG A 583 34.31 -9.81 -0.81
C ARG A 583 35.18 -8.57 -1.04
N THR A 584 36.48 -8.66 -0.77
CA THR A 584 37.40 -7.53 -0.94
C THR A 584 37.56 -7.18 -2.41
N LEU A 585 37.82 -8.18 -3.27
CA LEU A 585 37.93 -7.99 -4.71
C LEU A 585 36.62 -7.51 -5.34
N LYS A 586 35.48 -8.11 -4.94
CA LYS A 586 34.16 -7.69 -5.41
C LYS A 586 33.90 -6.23 -5.07
N ARG A 587 34.15 -5.80 -3.82
CA ARG A 587 33.99 -4.40 -3.41
C ARG A 587 34.88 -3.43 -4.19
N LYS A 588 36.13 -3.83 -4.47
CA LYS A 588 37.04 -3.03 -5.31
C LYS A 588 36.45 -2.85 -6.71
N CYS A 589 36.05 -3.93 -7.37
CA CYS A 589 35.43 -3.88 -8.70
C CYS A 589 34.11 -3.10 -8.72
N GLU A 590 33.26 -3.28 -7.69
CA GLU A 590 32.03 -2.49 -7.51
C GLU A 590 32.36 -1.00 -7.47
N SER A 591 33.34 -0.61 -6.65
CA SER A 591 33.78 0.78 -6.53
C SER A 591 34.38 1.32 -7.83
N ASP A 592 35.17 0.53 -8.55
CA ASP A 592 35.81 0.97 -9.80
C ASP A 592 34.78 1.19 -10.92
N LEU A 593 33.80 0.30 -11.05
CA LEU A 593 32.71 0.48 -12.03
C LEU A 593 31.82 1.66 -11.67
N LEU A 594 31.43 1.79 -10.40
CA LEU A 594 30.59 2.89 -9.95
C LEU A 594 31.28 4.24 -10.14
N ARG A 595 32.58 4.39 -9.81
CA ARG A 595 33.31 5.65 -10.04
C ARG A 595 33.48 6.03 -11.50
N ASN A 596 33.60 5.05 -12.39
CA ASN A 596 33.85 5.27 -13.82
C ASN A 596 32.56 5.39 -14.66
N ALA A 597 31.39 5.24 -14.04
CA ALA A 597 30.11 5.37 -14.73
C ALA A 597 29.72 6.84 -14.93
N ASP A 598 29.18 7.17 -16.10
CA ASP A 598 28.60 8.48 -16.36
C ASP A 598 27.28 8.66 -15.59
N VAL A 599 26.52 7.57 -15.48
CA VAL A 599 25.18 7.55 -14.87
C VAL A 599 25.00 6.31 -14.01
N ILE A 600 24.51 6.50 -12.78
CA ILE A 600 24.04 5.42 -11.92
C ILE A 600 22.51 5.46 -11.89
N CYS A 601 21.89 4.34 -12.27
CA CYS A 601 20.45 4.16 -12.21
C CYS A 601 20.10 3.23 -11.04
N CYS A 602 19.27 3.68 -10.10
CA CYS A 602 18.80 2.87 -8.99
C CYS A 602 17.36 3.24 -8.58
N THR A 603 16.72 2.47 -7.69
CA THR A 603 15.44 2.93 -7.12
C THR A 603 15.70 4.04 -6.09
N CYS A 604 14.68 4.84 -5.74
CA CYS A 604 14.81 5.88 -4.70
C CYS A 604 15.37 5.30 -3.40
N VAL A 605 14.73 4.26 -2.84
CA VAL A 605 15.27 3.48 -1.70
C VAL A 605 16.65 2.88 -2.02
N GLY A 606 16.84 2.39 -3.25
CA GLY A 606 18.08 1.78 -3.73
C GLY A 606 19.29 2.70 -3.68
N SER A 607 19.10 4.03 -3.73
CA SER A 607 20.18 5.02 -3.63
C SER A 607 20.86 5.03 -2.26
N GLY A 608 20.15 4.66 -1.18
CA GLY A 608 20.71 4.45 0.16
C GLY A 608 21.47 3.13 0.33
N ASP A 609 21.90 2.47 -0.77
CA ASP A 609 22.68 1.24 -0.70
C ASP A 609 24.10 1.52 -0.16
N PRO A 610 24.64 0.69 0.75
CA PRO A 610 25.98 0.89 1.27
C PRO A 610 27.09 0.95 0.21
N ARG A 611 26.89 0.41 -0.99
CA ARG A 611 27.83 0.54 -2.12
C ARG A 611 27.93 1.96 -2.65
N LEU A 612 26.92 2.79 -2.38
CA LEU A 612 26.91 4.24 -2.63
C LEU A 612 27.18 5.04 -1.35
N SER A 613 27.34 4.38 -0.19
CA SER A 613 27.70 5.04 1.06
C SER A 613 29.21 5.30 1.13
N HIS A 614 29.58 6.51 1.57
CA HIS A 614 30.96 7.00 1.73
C HIS A 614 31.71 7.29 0.42
N GLY A 615 31.94 8.58 0.15
CA GLY A 615 32.78 9.07 -0.95
C GLY A 615 32.06 9.32 -2.27
N TYR A 616 30.75 9.03 -2.36
CA TYR A 616 29.90 9.45 -3.48
C TYR A 616 29.10 10.69 -3.12
N GLN A 617 29.13 11.69 -3.99
CA GLN A 617 28.24 12.84 -3.97
C GLN A 617 27.71 13.06 -5.38
N PHE A 618 26.40 13.20 -5.50
CA PHE A 618 25.72 13.38 -6.77
C PHE A 618 25.22 14.81 -6.88
N ARG A 619 25.99 15.64 -7.58
CA ARG A 619 25.64 17.04 -7.83
C ARG A 619 24.30 17.14 -8.54
N SER A 620 24.08 16.32 -9.56
CA SER A 620 22.88 16.32 -10.39
C SER A 620 22.10 15.03 -10.18
N ILE A 621 20.83 15.18 -9.78
CA ILE A 621 19.93 14.08 -9.46
C ILE A 621 18.64 14.27 -10.26
N LEU A 622 18.22 13.22 -10.97
CA LEU A 622 16.91 13.15 -11.61
C LEU A 622 16.09 12.02 -11.01
N ILE A 623 14.88 12.33 -10.58
CA ILE A 623 13.91 11.36 -10.05
C ILE A 623 12.71 11.32 -11.00
N ASP A 624 12.53 10.21 -11.71
CA ASP A 624 11.38 9.96 -12.58
C ASP A 624 10.26 9.25 -11.81
N GLU A 625 9.02 9.44 -12.24
CA GLU A 625 7.82 9.01 -11.51
C GLU A 625 7.82 9.44 -10.02
N SER A 626 8.34 10.63 -9.71
CA SER A 626 8.51 11.12 -8.34
C SER A 626 7.18 11.32 -7.59
N THR A 627 6.06 11.41 -8.31
CA THR A 627 4.71 11.50 -7.73
C THR A 627 4.23 10.18 -7.12
N GLN A 628 4.83 9.05 -7.51
CA GLN A 628 4.53 7.73 -6.91
C GLN A 628 5.33 7.45 -5.63
N ALA A 629 6.28 8.31 -5.26
CA ALA A 629 7.13 8.14 -4.08
C ALA A 629 6.63 9.02 -2.94
N THR A 630 6.66 8.49 -1.70
CA THR A 630 6.48 9.34 -0.53
C THR A 630 7.62 10.35 -0.45
N GLU A 631 7.37 11.49 0.20
CA GLU A 631 8.39 12.52 0.35
C GLU A 631 9.68 11.99 1.05
N PRO A 632 9.62 11.22 2.16
CA PRO A 632 10.81 10.58 2.74
C PRO A 632 11.55 9.63 1.79
N GLU A 633 10.82 8.92 0.91
CA GLU A 633 11.43 8.05 -0.10
C GLU A 633 12.20 8.86 -1.16
N CYS A 634 11.62 9.96 -1.62
CA CYS A 634 12.27 10.90 -2.53
C CYS A 634 13.51 11.56 -1.91
N MET A 635 13.53 11.75 -0.59
CA MET A 635 14.68 12.34 0.10
C MET A 635 15.90 11.42 0.15
N VAL A 636 15.74 10.10 0.05
CA VAL A 636 16.86 9.12 0.09
C VAL A 636 17.96 9.44 -0.93
N PRO A 637 17.67 9.67 -2.22
CA PRO A 637 18.69 10.12 -3.17
C PRO A 637 19.08 11.59 -2.99
N VAL A 638 18.15 12.47 -2.61
CA VAL A 638 18.37 13.93 -2.55
C VAL A 638 19.49 14.29 -1.58
N VAL A 639 19.58 13.61 -0.44
CA VAL A 639 20.58 13.88 0.60
C VAL A 639 22.01 13.44 0.22
N LEU A 640 22.21 12.87 -0.97
CA LEU A 640 23.52 12.44 -1.46
C LEU A 640 24.33 13.59 -2.11
N GLY A 641 24.14 14.83 -1.66
CA GLY A 641 24.89 16.01 -2.12
C GLY A 641 24.23 16.78 -3.27
N ALA A 642 22.90 16.76 -3.36
CA ALA A 642 22.18 17.39 -4.48
C ALA A 642 22.47 18.89 -4.57
N ARG A 643 22.81 19.36 -5.77
CA ARG A 643 22.89 20.79 -6.13
C ARG A 643 22.02 21.16 -7.31
N GLN A 644 21.65 20.17 -8.12
CA GLN A 644 20.66 20.26 -9.17
C GLN A 644 19.71 19.07 -9.08
N LEU A 645 18.45 19.33 -8.79
CA LEU A 645 17.39 18.34 -8.59
C LEU A 645 16.30 18.50 -9.65
N ILE A 646 16.02 17.42 -10.36
CA ILE A 646 14.95 17.35 -11.36
C ILE A 646 13.95 16.30 -10.90
N LEU A 647 12.73 16.73 -10.61
CA LEU A 647 11.62 15.84 -10.28
C LEU A 647 10.70 15.74 -11.50
N VAL A 648 10.49 14.53 -11.99
CA VAL A 648 9.65 14.25 -13.14
C VAL A 648 8.51 13.35 -12.67
N GLY A 649 7.28 13.73 -13.00
CA GLY A 649 6.12 12.97 -12.57
C GLY A 649 4.82 13.49 -13.17
N ASP A 650 3.72 13.03 -12.61
CA ASP A 650 2.39 13.51 -12.95
C ASP A 650 1.45 13.33 -11.76
N HIS A 651 1.03 14.44 -11.16
CA HIS A 651 0.19 14.45 -9.96
C HIS A 651 -1.28 14.11 -10.28
N CYS A 652 -1.63 13.97 -11.55
CA CYS A 652 -2.92 13.44 -11.99
C CYS A 652 -2.91 11.90 -12.16
N GLN A 653 -1.79 11.23 -11.87
CA GLN A 653 -1.65 9.76 -11.91
C GLN A 653 -1.56 9.16 -10.50
N LEU A 654 -1.16 7.89 -10.40
CA LEU A 654 -1.04 7.19 -9.12
C LEU A 654 -0.07 7.91 -8.19
N GLY A 655 -0.53 8.18 -6.96
CA GLY A 655 0.29 8.66 -5.86
C GLY A 655 1.00 7.52 -5.10
N PRO A 656 1.67 7.86 -3.99
CA PRO A 656 2.30 6.88 -3.12
C PRO A 656 1.28 5.95 -2.45
N VAL A 657 1.65 4.68 -2.29
CA VAL A 657 0.83 3.71 -1.54
C VAL A 657 1.24 3.74 -0.07
N VAL A 658 0.34 4.21 0.79
CA VAL A 658 0.54 4.26 2.25
C VAL A 658 -0.51 3.36 2.91
N MET A 659 -0.07 2.35 3.64
CA MET A 659 -0.94 1.35 4.28
C MET A 659 -1.56 1.90 5.56
N SER A 660 -0.79 2.66 6.33
CA SER A 660 -1.25 3.28 7.56
C SER A 660 -2.20 4.44 7.26
N LYS A 661 -3.48 4.24 7.58
CA LYS A 661 -4.51 5.27 7.40
C LYS A 661 -4.23 6.50 8.26
N LYS A 662 -3.64 6.33 9.46
CA LYS A 662 -3.25 7.43 10.34
C LYS A 662 -2.13 8.24 9.69
N ALA A 663 -1.08 7.59 9.19
CA ALA A 663 0.02 8.29 8.51
C ALA A 663 -0.41 8.96 7.20
N ALA A 664 -1.28 8.31 6.41
CA ALA A 664 -1.83 8.87 5.17
C ALA A 664 -2.63 10.16 5.45
N LYS A 665 -3.53 10.13 6.44
CA LYS A 665 -4.30 11.31 6.86
C LYS A 665 -3.43 12.46 7.36
N ALA A 666 -2.31 12.14 8.01
CA ALA A 666 -1.35 13.13 8.46
C ALA A 666 -0.48 13.71 7.32
N GLY A 667 -0.60 13.21 6.10
CA GLY A 667 0.03 13.78 4.90
C GLY A 667 1.15 12.95 4.29
N LEU A 668 1.44 11.74 4.78
CA LEU A 668 2.50 10.88 4.21
C LEU A 668 2.22 10.47 2.76
N SER A 669 0.95 10.48 2.33
CA SER A 669 0.54 10.17 0.97
C SER A 669 0.73 11.33 -0.02
N GLN A 670 1.12 12.53 0.45
CA GLN A 670 1.49 13.63 -0.44
C GLN A 670 2.94 13.45 -0.89
N SER A 671 3.18 13.44 -2.20
CA SER A 671 4.54 13.37 -2.74
C SER A 671 5.27 14.71 -2.61
N LEU A 672 6.61 14.66 -2.60
CA LEU A 672 7.45 15.87 -2.62
C LEU A 672 7.11 16.75 -3.85
N PHE A 673 6.83 16.13 -4.99
CA PHE A 673 6.44 16.85 -6.21
C PHE A 673 5.16 17.65 -5.98
N GLU A 674 4.11 17.03 -5.43
CA GLU A 674 2.83 17.69 -5.16
C GLU A 674 2.96 18.83 -4.16
N ARG A 675 3.67 18.61 -3.04
CA ARG A 675 3.88 19.66 -2.04
C ARG A 675 4.57 20.89 -2.64
N LEU A 676 5.59 20.69 -3.49
CA LEU A 676 6.29 21.77 -4.18
C LEU A 676 5.40 22.51 -5.19
N VAL A 677 4.48 21.81 -5.87
CA VAL A 677 3.45 22.44 -6.72
C VAL A 677 2.51 23.31 -5.90
N VAL A 678 2.03 22.82 -4.75
CA VAL A 678 1.15 23.57 -3.82
C VAL A 678 1.87 24.80 -3.25
N LEU A 679 3.18 24.70 -3.01
CA LEU A 679 4.04 25.83 -2.62
C LEU A 679 4.24 26.89 -3.73
N GLY A 680 3.71 26.66 -4.93
CA GLY A 680 3.74 27.61 -6.04
C GLY A 680 4.84 27.36 -7.08
N ILE A 681 5.61 26.27 -6.97
CA ILE A 681 6.60 25.92 -7.99
C ILE A 681 5.87 25.34 -9.20
N ARG A 682 5.81 26.12 -10.29
CA ARG A 682 5.11 25.73 -11.51
C ARG A 682 5.86 24.64 -12.26
N PRO A 683 5.27 23.46 -12.50
CA PRO A 683 5.90 22.41 -13.28
C PRO A 683 5.91 22.75 -14.77
N ILE A 684 6.97 22.33 -15.45
CA ILE A 684 7.06 22.42 -16.91
C ILE A 684 6.22 21.28 -17.49
N ARG A 685 5.12 21.61 -18.17
CA ARG A 685 4.21 20.60 -18.75
C ARG A 685 4.66 20.18 -20.16
N LEU A 686 4.80 18.88 -20.40
CA LEU A 686 4.96 18.33 -21.75
C LEU A 686 3.58 18.25 -22.43
N GLN A 687 3.48 18.72 -23.68
CA GLN A 687 2.16 19.05 -24.27
C GLN A 687 1.66 18.08 -25.34
N VAL A 688 2.54 17.32 -25.99
CA VAL A 688 2.16 16.49 -27.15
C VAL A 688 2.25 15.01 -26.77
N GLN A 689 1.15 14.27 -26.87
CA GLN A 689 1.08 12.82 -26.59
C GLN A 689 1.32 12.00 -27.86
N TYR A 690 2.08 10.90 -27.73
CA TYR A 690 2.50 10.04 -28.85
C TYR A 690 2.08 8.57 -28.68
N ARG A 691 1.22 8.25 -27.70
CA ARG A 691 0.91 6.86 -27.34
C ARG A 691 -0.48 6.43 -27.79
N MET A 692 -1.48 7.27 -27.56
CA MET A 692 -2.89 6.93 -27.70
C MET A 692 -3.45 7.49 -29.01
N HIS A 693 -4.41 6.76 -29.59
CA HIS A 693 -5.24 7.31 -30.66
C HIS A 693 -6.00 8.56 -30.14
N PRO A 694 -6.21 9.63 -30.94
CA PRO A 694 -6.86 10.86 -30.47
C PRO A 694 -8.19 10.64 -29.72
N ALA A 695 -9.01 9.70 -30.17
CA ALA A 695 -10.28 9.34 -29.51
C ALA A 695 -10.09 8.84 -28.06
N LEU A 696 -8.99 8.12 -27.78
CA LEU A 696 -8.69 7.60 -26.44
C LEU A 696 -8.11 8.70 -25.53
N SER A 697 -7.38 9.65 -26.09
CA SER A 697 -6.79 10.76 -25.32
C SER A 697 -7.76 11.89 -25.01
N ALA A 698 -8.88 12.00 -25.74
CA ALA A 698 -9.82 13.11 -25.59
C ALA A 698 -10.36 13.25 -24.16
N PHE A 699 -10.88 12.16 -23.57
CA PHE A 699 -11.41 12.19 -22.21
C PHE A 699 -10.33 12.48 -21.15
N PRO A 700 -9.19 11.76 -21.10
CA PRO A 700 -8.15 12.07 -20.13
C PRO A 700 -7.60 13.49 -20.26
N SER A 701 -7.47 14.01 -21.49
CA SER A 701 -7.01 15.39 -21.72
C SER A 701 -7.96 16.39 -21.07
N ASN A 702 -9.24 16.35 -21.44
CA ASN A 702 -10.23 17.35 -21.02
C ASN A 702 -10.50 17.32 -19.51
N ILE A 703 -10.46 16.14 -18.87
CA ILE A 703 -10.81 15.98 -17.46
C ILE A 703 -9.63 16.32 -16.53
N PHE A 704 -8.40 15.95 -16.91
CA PHE A 704 -7.26 16.02 -15.98
C PHE A 704 -6.20 17.06 -16.36
N TYR A 705 -6.17 17.52 -17.61
CA TYR A 705 -5.05 18.34 -18.11
C TYR A 705 -5.46 19.67 -18.75
N GLU A 706 -6.76 20.00 -18.73
CA GLU A 706 -7.36 21.20 -19.34
C GLU A 706 -6.93 21.36 -20.81
#